data_AF-A0A524EB39-F1
#
_entry.id   AF-A0A524EB39-F1
#
_cell.length_a   1.000
_cell.length_b   1.000
_cell.length_c   1.000
_cell.angle_alpha   90.00
_cell.angle_beta   90.00
_cell.angle_gamma   90.00
#
_symmetry.space_group_name_H-M   'P 1'
#
loop_
_entity.id
_entity.type
_entity.pdbx_description
1 polymer ?
#
loop_
_entity_poly.entity_id
_entity_poly.type
_entity_poly.pdbx_seq_one_letter_code
_entity_poly.pdbx_strand_id
1 'polypeptide(L)'
;MDSHKWRRELDRVSEMKGMLTTLDPSLEEQVDRKVRHLYDVFAKLAKTENELEDAGFFSKRKVQSKLESAESELEEDFMRLIRDFAELFRKTHREVTNMVPTIKEIKPEDAEALGAVSVPTIGAGDFKDAALLYEFADAFTKKYTSLHQDLARDTKDLLDENKRIVETYERHITIDRSEVATTVSVDGVTSLSIPDILSLLKKLRAERTYLDGRKDEVSRMLSVSLMSDIESLQASVETATRLGLDLPMDFSQKLRELARDASKATTLTTLLSLESQLDTARLQVANMLRDRIINMKHDVTSKIVEGGIPTSSNVVPESPVFSVEDEDVASLLSSYQKMVEWEGQVKIALKDQVEEVLDEVDKAADVPDDTGIKDIASVRKFVSSSRKELEKSDIDDMIKIYLKAKSIRDDAKQKLTEKIRNYLARFNELATSADRVLDYAQLSKKAPKVEDLEGSIVYLLESLNNLRNAVESGVSTFRDACKQEVNAIIEDLQTIKPDYAEIFMPIIVDLEDGATNLDKKDEFGALRSEMRTIKDSILVKAKDSLENLRYRLRVKIRLAAAKLMGAGVTIPPEVQEAISELNNIGVAAETVFSLPAIARKMIEIYEKKISSGVIDLLMENVDDLEKSFEKAESIGVEVSKELEVLRKIKSEPPRELEAAADNFDRLANLTTSQELHKKIRNRVDEAYTQIKDAIHLFEEEGMSEFVQRLNTLVEQVAAQLDTESKHINESLDVCLKLASVQEEMLTVIKSIANKDSDNFDAELREKSEYYSTIERVFEKHPKDFSAKIYPLDRMYELEAKLNEALILDEALKHFNELKKLRIGWVEKAEKMDDWHKSLKMFMAGFSPAGSAEERDKFLDDAVRKIRETYSREDISSYLSWAVRVIADTMVQKRG
;
A
#
# COMPACT_ATOMS: atom_id res chain seq x y z
N MET A 1 -104.80 -36.96 -90.75
CA MET A 1 -103.56 -37.56 -90.23
C MET A 1 -103.42 -37.11 -88.79
N ASP A 2 -102.77 -37.90 -87.93
CA ASP A 2 -102.71 -37.64 -86.48
C ASP A 2 -101.24 -37.68 -86.01
N SER A 3 -100.49 -36.60 -86.25
CA SER A 3 -99.08 -36.46 -85.83
C SER A 3 -98.89 -36.58 -84.31
N HIS A 4 -99.94 -36.39 -83.51
CA HIS A 4 -99.93 -36.67 -82.08
C HIS A 4 -99.79 -38.16 -81.76
N LYS A 5 -100.30 -39.06 -82.62
CA LYS A 5 -100.16 -40.50 -82.45
C LYS A 5 -98.71 -40.94 -82.62
N TRP A 6 -98.03 -40.45 -83.65
CA TRP A 6 -96.61 -40.73 -83.90
C TRP A 6 -95.71 -40.23 -82.78
N ARG A 7 -95.98 -39.05 -82.23
CA ARG A 7 -95.21 -38.50 -81.11
C ARG A 7 -95.23 -39.40 -79.86
N ARG A 8 -96.40 -39.94 -79.50
CA ARG A 8 -96.51 -40.86 -78.35
C ARG A 8 -95.71 -42.14 -78.53
N GLU A 9 -95.62 -42.65 -79.75
CA GLU A 9 -94.89 -43.89 -80.05
C GLU A 9 -93.38 -43.65 -80.10
N LEU A 10 -92.95 -42.46 -80.54
CA LEU A 10 -91.54 -42.03 -80.45
C LEU A 10 -91.09 -41.82 -79.00
N ASP A 11 -91.95 -41.32 -78.12
CA ASP A 11 -91.67 -41.19 -76.68
C ASP A 11 -91.46 -42.59 -76.06
N ARG A 12 -92.31 -43.57 -76.37
CA ARG A 12 -92.15 -44.97 -75.94
C ARG A 12 -90.85 -45.60 -76.43
N VAL A 13 -90.47 -45.33 -77.68
CA VAL A 13 -89.19 -45.79 -78.22
C VAL A 13 -88.00 -45.17 -77.48
N SER A 14 -88.09 -43.89 -77.10
CA SER A 14 -87.05 -43.22 -76.32
C SER A 14 -86.92 -43.80 -74.91
N GLU A 15 -88.04 -44.16 -74.28
CA GLU A 15 -88.05 -44.88 -72.99
C GLU A 15 -87.47 -46.30 -73.12
N MET A 16 -87.81 -47.05 -74.19
CA MET A 16 -87.19 -48.35 -74.46
C MET A 16 -85.67 -48.26 -74.68
N LYS A 17 -85.18 -47.17 -75.30
CA LYS A 17 -83.74 -46.88 -75.34
C LYS A 17 -83.18 -46.74 -73.92
N GLY A 18 -83.82 -45.95 -73.06
CA GLY A 18 -83.41 -45.79 -71.66
C GLY A 18 -83.32 -47.13 -70.92
N MET A 19 -84.29 -48.02 -71.17
CA MET A 19 -84.29 -49.38 -70.62
C MET A 19 -83.11 -50.23 -71.14
N LEU A 20 -82.85 -50.23 -72.45
CA LEU A 20 -81.71 -50.96 -73.03
C LEU A 20 -80.36 -50.47 -72.48
N THR A 21 -80.18 -49.16 -72.35
CA THR A 21 -78.95 -48.57 -71.80
C THR A 21 -78.75 -48.85 -70.32
N THR A 22 -79.83 -49.04 -69.56
CA THR A 22 -79.76 -49.46 -68.16
C THR A 22 -79.35 -50.93 -68.03
N LEU A 23 -79.80 -51.78 -68.96
CA LEU A 23 -79.45 -53.20 -69.00
C LEU A 23 -78.03 -53.45 -69.52
N ASP A 24 -77.61 -52.69 -70.53
CA ASP A 24 -76.29 -52.74 -71.13
C ASP A 24 -75.84 -51.33 -71.54
N PRO A 25 -75.05 -50.65 -70.70
CA PRO A 25 -74.55 -49.30 -70.99
C PRO A 25 -73.72 -49.21 -72.27
N SER A 26 -73.14 -50.31 -72.75
CA SER A 26 -72.31 -50.30 -73.97
C SER A 26 -73.12 -50.05 -75.25
N LEU A 27 -74.44 -50.24 -75.21
CA LEU A 27 -75.34 -50.06 -76.35
C LEU A 27 -75.82 -48.61 -76.55
N GLU A 28 -75.49 -47.69 -75.64
CA GLU A 28 -76.01 -46.32 -75.65
C GLU A 28 -75.80 -45.60 -76.97
N GLU A 29 -74.59 -45.65 -77.52
CA GLU A 29 -74.27 -44.95 -78.78
C GLU A 29 -74.99 -45.56 -79.99
N GLN A 30 -75.14 -46.89 -80.03
CA GLN A 30 -75.81 -47.58 -81.13
C GLN A 30 -77.32 -47.29 -81.14
N VAL A 31 -77.96 -47.35 -79.98
CA VAL A 31 -79.40 -47.17 -79.81
C VAL A 31 -79.78 -45.69 -79.99
N ASP A 32 -78.97 -44.75 -79.48
CA ASP A 32 -79.21 -43.31 -79.61
C ASP A 32 -79.19 -42.83 -81.07
N ARG A 33 -78.22 -43.29 -81.88
CA ARG A 33 -78.13 -42.95 -83.31
C ARG A 33 -79.40 -43.36 -84.08
N LYS A 34 -79.93 -44.55 -83.80
CA LYS A 34 -81.13 -45.06 -84.48
C LYS A 34 -82.41 -44.32 -84.07
N VAL A 35 -82.56 -44.00 -82.78
CA VAL A 35 -83.70 -43.21 -82.29
C VAL A 35 -83.66 -41.80 -82.87
N ARG A 36 -82.49 -41.13 -82.88
CA ARG A 36 -82.35 -39.79 -83.48
C ARG A 36 -82.73 -39.77 -84.96
N HIS A 37 -82.27 -40.77 -85.72
CA HIS A 37 -82.64 -40.88 -87.14
C HIS A 37 -84.17 -40.93 -87.32
N LEU A 38 -84.88 -41.66 -86.47
CA LEU A 38 -86.34 -41.74 -86.52
C LEU A 38 -87.02 -40.41 -86.18
N TYR A 39 -86.49 -39.67 -85.19
CA TYR A 39 -86.96 -38.31 -84.88
C TYR A 39 -86.71 -37.33 -86.04
N ASP A 40 -85.59 -37.44 -86.75
CA ASP A 40 -85.29 -36.60 -87.92
C ASP A 40 -86.27 -36.87 -89.08
N VAL A 41 -86.65 -38.13 -89.29
CA VAL A 41 -87.67 -38.52 -90.30
C VAL A 41 -89.05 -37.98 -89.90
N PHE A 42 -89.42 -38.07 -88.62
CA PHE A 42 -90.67 -37.47 -88.12
C PHE A 42 -90.70 -35.95 -88.27
N ALA A 43 -89.58 -35.27 -88.03
CA ALA A 43 -89.49 -33.82 -88.23
C ALA A 43 -89.69 -33.42 -89.71
N LYS A 44 -89.20 -34.23 -90.65
CA LYS A 44 -89.48 -34.04 -92.09
C LYS A 44 -90.96 -34.22 -92.39
N LEU A 45 -91.60 -35.25 -91.82
CA LEU A 45 -93.04 -35.49 -91.99
C LEU A 45 -93.88 -34.30 -91.49
N ALA A 46 -93.61 -33.81 -90.28
CA ALA A 46 -94.31 -32.67 -89.71
C ALA A 46 -94.12 -31.39 -90.54
N LYS A 47 -92.93 -31.19 -91.12
CA LYS A 47 -92.67 -30.09 -92.05
C LYS A 47 -93.51 -30.23 -93.33
N THR A 48 -93.57 -31.42 -93.91
CA THR A 48 -94.39 -31.67 -95.12
C THR A 48 -95.89 -31.58 -94.85
N GLU A 49 -96.33 -31.86 -93.61
CA GLU A 49 -97.73 -31.70 -93.17
C GLU A 49 -98.12 -30.22 -93.15
N ASN A 50 -97.27 -29.37 -92.54
CA ASN A 50 -97.47 -27.90 -92.56
C ASN A 50 -97.44 -27.34 -93.99
N GLU A 51 -96.52 -27.81 -94.85
CA GLU A 51 -96.47 -27.41 -96.26
C GLU A 51 -97.76 -27.81 -97.03
N LEU A 52 -98.49 -28.85 -96.60
CA LEU A 52 -99.76 -29.26 -97.21
C LEU A 52 -100.91 -28.33 -96.81
N GLU A 53 -100.93 -27.88 -95.55
CA GLU A 53 -101.95 -26.95 -95.05
C GLU A 53 -101.88 -25.61 -95.79
N ASP A 54 -100.67 -25.13 -96.09
CA ASP A 54 -100.42 -23.85 -96.75
C ASP A 54 -100.48 -23.90 -98.31
N ALA A 55 -100.61 -25.09 -98.91
CA ALA A 55 -100.54 -25.27 -100.36
C ALA A 55 -101.84 -24.91 -101.11
N GLY A 56 -101.73 -24.08 -102.16
CA GLY A 56 -102.82 -23.74 -103.07
C GLY A 56 -103.39 -24.94 -103.86
N PHE A 57 -104.61 -24.79 -104.39
CA PHE A 57 -105.42 -25.90 -104.92
C PHE A 57 -104.70 -26.79 -105.97
N PHE A 58 -103.86 -26.20 -106.84
CA PHE A 58 -103.12 -26.95 -107.87
C PHE A 58 -101.85 -27.65 -107.37
N SER A 59 -101.23 -27.23 -106.25
CA SER A 59 -100.04 -27.87 -105.67
C SER A 59 -100.36 -28.90 -104.59
N LYS A 60 -101.58 -28.85 -104.01
CA LYS A 60 -102.02 -29.69 -102.89
C LYS A 60 -101.89 -31.19 -103.14
N ARG A 61 -102.22 -31.69 -104.35
CA ARG A 61 -102.04 -33.12 -104.70
C ARG A 61 -100.59 -33.59 -104.67
N LYS A 62 -99.63 -32.74 -105.06
CA LYS A 62 -98.19 -33.11 -105.11
C LYS A 62 -97.58 -33.12 -103.71
N VAL A 63 -98.01 -32.21 -102.83
CA VAL A 63 -97.57 -32.21 -101.43
C VAL A 63 -98.23 -33.36 -100.67
N GLN A 64 -99.48 -33.70 -100.99
CA GLN A 64 -100.17 -34.83 -100.37
C GLN A 64 -99.49 -36.18 -100.67
N SER A 65 -99.04 -36.41 -101.92
CA SER A 65 -98.29 -37.64 -102.23
C SER A 65 -96.91 -37.68 -101.56
N LYS A 66 -96.29 -36.52 -101.31
CA LYS A 66 -95.03 -36.45 -100.55
C LYS A 66 -95.25 -36.75 -99.07
N LEU A 67 -96.36 -36.28 -98.51
CA LEU A 67 -96.73 -36.55 -97.13
C LEU A 67 -97.03 -38.04 -96.92
N GLU A 68 -97.80 -38.66 -97.82
CA GLU A 68 -98.04 -40.12 -97.81
C GLU A 68 -96.74 -40.93 -97.95
N SER A 69 -95.79 -40.47 -98.77
CA SER A 69 -94.47 -41.11 -98.89
C SER A 69 -93.63 -40.95 -97.62
N ALA A 70 -93.65 -39.78 -96.96
CA ALA A 70 -92.92 -39.54 -95.73
C ALA A 70 -93.52 -40.31 -94.54
N GLU A 71 -94.85 -40.48 -94.53
CA GLU A 71 -95.54 -41.32 -93.53
C GLU A 71 -95.18 -42.80 -93.70
N SER A 72 -95.15 -43.29 -94.94
CA SER A 72 -94.69 -44.65 -95.23
C SER A 72 -93.21 -44.87 -94.84
N GLU A 73 -92.33 -43.90 -95.09
CA GLU A 73 -90.91 -43.96 -94.70
C GLU A 73 -90.75 -44.00 -93.18
N LEU A 74 -91.48 -43.13 -92.45
CA LEU A 74 -91.48 -43.14 -90.98
C LEU A 74 -92.02 -44.47 -90.42
N GLU A 75 -93.06 -45.02 -91.03
CA GLU A 75 -93.64 -46.29 -90.61
C GLU A 75 -92.69 -47.46 -90.82
N GLU A 76 -92.03 -47.55 -91.98
CA GLU A 76 -91.03 -48.58 -92.24
C GLU A 76 -89.82 -48.49 -91.29
N ASP A 77 -89.30 -47.29 -91.04
CA ASP A 77 -88.17 -47.07 -90.14
C ASP A 77 -88.53 -47.35 -88.68
N PHE A 78 -89.75 -46.99 -88.25
CA PHE A 78 -90.27 -47.36 -86.93
C PHE A 78 -90.37 -48.88 -86.79
N MET A 79 -90.99 -49.56 -87.76
CA MET A 79 -91.10 -51.03 -87.75
C MET A 79 -89.73 -51.72 -87.73
N ARG A 80 -88.74 -51.15 -88.41
CA ARG A 80 -87.36 -51.65 -88.37
C ARG A 80 -86.72 -51.44 -87.00
N LEU A 81 -86.90 -50.26 -86.40
CA LEU A 81 -86.33 -49.95 -85.08
C LEU A 81 -86.89 -50.85 -83.98
N ILE A 82 -88.21 -51.10 -83.98
CA ILE A 82 -88.86 -51.98 -83.01
C ILE A 82 -88.32 -53.42 -83.13
N ARG A 83 -88.09 -53.91 -84.35
CA ARG A 83 -87.46 -55.22 -84.58
C ARG A 83 -86.01 -55.26 -84.08
N ASP A 84 -85.23 -54.20 -84.32
CA ASP A 84 -83.86 -54.12 -83.82
C ASP A 84 -83.83 -54.09 -82.27
N PHE A 85 -84.73 -53.34 -81.64
CA PHE A 85 -84.84 -53.29 -80.18
C PHE A 85 -85.25 -54.65 -79.61
N ALA A 86 -86.19 -55.33 -80.26
CA ALA A 86 -86.59 -56.69 -79.90
C ALA A 86 -85.40 -57.66 -79.87
N GLU A 87 -84.52 -57.58 -80.87
CA GLU A 87 -83.33 -58.42 -80.95
C GLU A 87 -82.34 -58.10 -79.82
N LEU A 88 -82.11 -56.82 -79.53
CA LEU A 88 -81.24 -56.39 -78.43
C LEU A 88 -81.78 -56.81 -77.06
N PHE A 89 -83.08 -56.63 -76.81
CA PHE A 89 -83.75 -57.12 -75.61
C PHE A 89 -83.73 -58.64 -75.52
N ARG A 90 -83.90 -59.35 -76.63
CA ARG A 90 -83.80 -60.82 -76.65
C ARG A 90 -82.39 -61.30 -76.34
N LYS A 91 -81.37 -60.60 -76.82
CA LYS A 91 -79.96 -60.92 -76.55
C LYS A 91 -79.63 -60.73 -75.07
N THR A 92 -79.93 -59.56 -74.51
CA THR A 92 -79.72 -59.26 -73.08
C THR A 92 -80.55 -60.19 -72.19
N HIS A 93 -81.80 -60.47 -72.54
CA HIS A 93 -82.63 -61.43 -71.84
C HIS A 93 -82.03 -62.84 -71.82
N ARG A 94 -81.47 -63.32 -72.96
CA ARG A 94 -80.79 -64.63 -73.02
C ARG A 94 -79.55 -64.66 -72.13
N GLU A 95 -78.75 -63.60 -72.14
CA GLU A 95 -77.56 -63.49 -71.28
C GLU A 95 -77.95 -63.56 -69.80
N VAL A 96 -78.99 -62.84 -69.40
CA VAL A 96 -79.52 -62.89 -68.02
C VAL A 96 -80.14 -64.25 -67.70
N THR A 97 -80.89 -64.86 -68.63
CA THR A 97 -81.48 -66.20 -68.46
C THR A 97 -80.41 -67.27 -68.24
N ASN A 98 -79.29 -67.19 -68.96
CA ASN A 98 -78.16 -68.10 -68.78
C ASN A 98 -77.52 -67.98 -67.38
N MET A 99 -77.67 -66.83 -66.71
CA MET A 99 -77.19 -66.59 -65.35
C MET A 99 -78.21 -66.91 -64.26
N VAL A 100 -79.47 -67.20 -64.60
CA VAL A 100 -80.51 -67.56 -63.63
C VAL A 100 -80.11 -68.72 -62.70
N PRO A 101 -79.42 -69.79 -63.15
CA PRO A 101 -78.98 -70.85 -62.25
C PRO A 101 -78.04 -70.37 -61.14
N THR A 102 -77.05 -69.51 -61.46
CA THR A 102 -76.11 -68.94 -60.48
C THR A 102 -76.78 -67.89 -59.59
N ILE A 103 -77.73 -67.12 -60.12
CA ILE A 103 -78.53 -66.19 -59.31
C ILE A 103 -79.42 -66.98 -58.35
N LYS A 104 -79.98 -68.13 -58.77
CA LYS A 104 -80.84 -68.99 -57.95
C LYS A 104 -80.14 -69.54 -56.72
N GLU A 105 -78.83 -69.79 -56.79
CA GLU A 105 -78.02 -70.22 -55.64
C GLU A 105 -77.86 -69.14 -54.56
N ILE A 106 -78.06 -67.86 -54.92
CA ILE A 106 -77.81 -66.70 -54.04
C ILE A 106 -79.10 -66.01 -53.65
N LYS A 107 -80.01 -65.77 -54.60
CA LYS A 107 -81.34 -65.19 -54.44
C LYS A 107 -82.39 -65.95 -55.27
N PRO A 108 -83.06 -66.96 -54.70
CA PRO A 108 -83.97 -67.85 -55.45
C PRO A 108 -85.25 -67.16 -55.93
N GLU A 109 -85.82 -66.24 -55.14
CA GLU A 109 -87.06 -65.53 -55.48
C GLU A 109 -86.88 -64.59 -56.68
N ASP A 110 -85.76 -63.85 -56.72
CA ASP A 110 -85.42 -62.95 -57.82
C ASP A 110 -85.06 -63.70 -59.12
N ALA A 111 -84.41 -64.87 -58.97
CA ALA A 111 -84.09 -65.74 -60.09
C ALA A 111 -85.35 -66.31 -60.78
N GLU A 112 -86.35 -66.73 -60.00
CA GLU A 112 -87.64 -67.20 -60.51
C GLU A 112 -88.44 -66.05 -61.14
N ALA A 113 -88.39 -64.86 -60.54
CA ALA A 113 -89.04 -63.67 -61.07
C ALA A 113 -88.45 -63.21 -62.41
N LEU A 114 -87.13 -63.32 -62.62
CA LEU A 114 -86.45 -63.01 -63.89
C LEU A 114 -86.68 -64.09 -64.94
N GLY A 115 -86.64 -65.37 -64.56
CA GLY A 115 -86.90 -66.50 -65.48
C GLY A 115 -88.36 -66.59 -65.97
N ALA A 116 -89.31 -66.02 -65.22
CA ALA A 116 -90.73 -65.97 -65.57
C ALA A 116 -91.06 -64.89 -66.62
N VAL A 117 -90.15 -63.95 -66.90
CA VAL A 117 -90.36 -62.93 -67.93
C VAL A 117 -90.13 -63.56 -69.30
N SER A 118 -91.11 -63.50 -70.20
CA SER A 118 -91.00 -64.08 -71.55
C SER A 118 -90.91 -62.99 -72.60
N VAL A 119 -89.89 -63.06 -73.47
CA VAL A 119 -89.75 -62.15 -74.61
C VAL A 119 -90.94 -62.34 -75.58
N PRO A 120 -91.71 -61.28 -75.90
CA PRO A 120 -92.84 -61.39 -76.81
C PRO A 120 -92.39 -61.73 -78.24
N THR A 121 -93.27 -62.40 -79.00
CA THR A 121 -93.04 -62.66 -80.43
C THR A 121 -93.42 -61.41 -81.22
N ILE A 122 -92.44 -60.75 -81.81
CA ILE A 122 -92.64 -59.53 -82.60
C ILE A 122 -92.77 -59.90 -84.07
N GLY A 123 -93.86 -59.47 -84.70
CA GLY A 123 -94.21 -59.76 -86.08
C GLY A 123 -93.57 -58.78 -87.05
N ALA A 124 -94.37 -57.83 -87.55
CA ALA A 124 -93.92 -56.84 -88.53
C ALA A 124 -93.19 -55.64 -87.89
N GLY A 125 -93.34 -55.43 -86.57
CA GLY A 125 -92.84 -54.26 -85.86
C GLY A 125 -93.86 -53.12 -85.77
N ASP A 126 -95.15 -53.42 -85.89
CA ASP A 126 -96.22 -52.42 -85.86
C ASP A 126 -96.42 -51.80 -84.46
N PHE A 127 -97.36 -50.87 -84.33
CA PHE A 127 -97.64 -50.21 -83.05
C PHE A 127 -98.07 -51.17 -81.93
N LYS A 128 -98.66 -52.33 -82.26
CA LYS A 128 -99.04 -53.32 -81.24
C LYS A 128 -97.81 -54.09 -80.77
N ASP A 129 -96.94 -54.47 -81.70
CA ASP A 129 -95.65 -55.07 -81.40
C ASP A 129 -94.78 -54.15 -80.51
N ALA A 130 -94.79 -52.84 -80.77
CA ALA A 130 -94.07 -51.84 -79.97
C ALA A 130 -94.60 -51.76 -78.52
N ALA A 131 -95.92 -51.78 -78.33
CA ALA A 131 -96.53 -51.77 -76.99
C ALA A 131 -96.20 -53.04 -76.19
N LEU A 132 -96.26 -54.21 -76.83
CA LEU A 132 -95.88 -55.49 -76.20
C LEU A 132 -94.39 -55.52 -75.83
N LEU A 133 -93.52 -55.00 -76.70
CA LEU A 133 -92.09 -54.90 -76.41
C LEU A 133 -91.82 -53.97 -75.23
N TYR A 134 -92.51 -52.84 -75.16
CA TYR A 134 -92.38 -51.88 -74.07
C TYR A 134 -92.78 -52.49 -72.71
N GLU A 135 -93.92 -53.18 -72.63
CA GLU A 135 -94.37 -53.83 -71.39
C GLU A 135 -93.36 -54.89 -70.91
N PHE A 136 -92.80 -55.67 -71.83
CA PHE A 136 -91.72 -56.61 -71.53
C PHE A 136 -90.47 -55.88 -71.03
N ALA A 137 -90.02 -54.84 -71.75
CA ALA A 137 -88.81 -54.09 -71.45
C ALA A 137 -88.88 -53.42 -70.07
N ASP A 138 -90.01 -52.83 -69.72
CA ASP A 138 -90.24 -52.19 -68.43
C ASP A 138 -90.21 -53.21 -67.29
N ALA A 139 -90.93 -54.33 -67.44
CA ALA A 139 -90.96 -55.41 -66.45
C ALA A 139 -89.59 -56.07 -66.25
N PHE A 140 -88.86 -56.31 -67.34
CA PHE A 140 -87.52 -56.93 -67.30
C PHE A 140 -86.49 -56.00 -66.68
N THR A 141 -86.45 -54.73 -67.09
CA THR A 141 -85.47 -53.74 -66.61
C THR A 141 -85.66 -53.46 -65.11
N LYS A 142 -86.90 -53.27 -64.64
CA LYS A 142 -87.18 -53.07 -63.21
C LYS A 142 -86.66 -54.22 -62.34
N LYS A 143 -86.89 -55.47 -62.76
CA LYS A 143 -86.40 -56.65 -62.03
C LYS A 143 -84.88 -56.75 -62.07
N TYR A 144 -84.26 -56.47 -63.22
CA TYR A 144 -82.80 -56.50 -63.37
C TYR A 144 -82.11 -55.45 -62.48
N THR A 145 -82.59 -54.20 -62.48
CA THR A 145 -81.99 -53.12 -61.68
C THR A 145 -82.14 -53.36 -60.18
N SER A 146 -83.29 -53.89 -59.74
CA SER A 146 -83.49 -54.27 -58.33
C SER A 146 -82.48 -55.33 -57.89
N LEU A 147 -82.29 -56.38 -58.69
CA LEU A 147 -81.31 -57.43 -58.40
C LEU A 147 -79.88 -56.90 -58.37
N HIS A 148 -79.51 -56.03 -59.32
CA HIS A 148 -78.18 -55.41 -59.38
C HIS A 148 -77.86 -54.60 -58.11
N GLN A 149 -78.78 -53.72 -57.69
CA GLN A 149 -78.60 -52.88 -56.50
C GLN A 149 -78.41 -53.71 -55.23
N ASP A 150 -79.23 -54.73 -55.07
CA ASP A 150 -79.16 -55.64 -53.93
C ASP A 150 -77.85 -56.42 -53.88
N LEU A 151 -77.44 -57.05 -54.98
CA LEU A 151 -76.19 -57.81 -55.05
C LEU A 151 -74.97 -56.89 -54.82
N ALA A 152 -75.00 -55.67 -55.34
CA ALA A 152 -73.92 -54.70 -55.14
C ALA A 152 -73.79 -54.29 -53.66
N ARG A 153 -74.92 -54.10 -52.97
CA ARG A 153 -74.94 -53.75 -51.55
C ARG A 153 -74.38 -54.90 -50.69
N ASP A 154 -74.93 -56.11 -50.84
CA ASP A 154 -74.50 -57.27 -50.05
C ASP A 154 -73.01 -57.58 -50.23
N THR A 155 -72.50 -57.43 -51.45
CA THR A 155 -71.08 -57.65 -51.77
C THR A 155 -70.18 -56.57 -51.17
N LYS A 156 -70.63 -55.31 -51.13
CA LYS A 156 -69.89 -54.21 -50.51
C LYS A 156 -69.82 -54.36 -49.00
N ASP A 157 -70.95 -54.67 -48.35
CA ASP A 157 -71.01 -54.86 -46.91
C ASP A 157 -70.03 -55.97 -46.47
N LEU A 158 -69.96 -57.07 -47.23
CA LEU A 158 -69.00 -58.15 -47.00
C LEU A 158 -67.53 -57.73 -47.21
N LEU A 159 -67.23 -56.92 -48.24
CA LEU A 159 -65.89 -56.39 -48.49
C LEU A 159 -65.40 -55.52 -47.33
N ASP A 160 -66.23 -54.58 -46.88
CA ASP A 160 -65.90 -53.65 -45.80
C ASP A 160 -65.70 -54.41 -44.47
N GLU A 161 -66.52 -55.45 -44.23
CA GLU A 161 -66.37 -56.30 -43.05
C GLU A 161 -65.06 -57.10 -43.08
N ASN A 162 -64.70 -57.69 -44.22
CA ASN A 162 -63.43 -58.40 -44.37
C ASN A 162 -62.22 -57.48 -44.17
N LYS A 163 -62.24 -56.25 -44.69
CA LYS A 163 -61.16 -55.26 -44.50
C LYS A 163 -60.91 -54.98 -43.01
N ARG A 164 -61.99 -54.74 -42.24
CA ARG A 164 -61.90 -54.51 -40.78
C ARG A 164 -61.32 -55.71 -40.04
N ILE A 165 -61.70 -56.92 -40.43
CA ILE A 165 -61.19 -58.15 -39.81
C ILE A 165 -59.70 -58.31 -40.08
N VAL A 166 -59.26 -58.08 -41.33
CA VAL A 166 -57.83 -58.14 -41.69
C VAL A 166 -57.00 -57.16 -40.86
N GLU A 167 -57.41 -55.89 -40.78
CA GLU A 167 -56.71 -54.87 -39.97
C GLU A 167 -56.61 -55.23 -38.49
N THR A 168 -57.66 -55.86 -37.94
CA THR A 168 -57.69 -56.30 -36.54
C THR A 168 -56.76 -57.50 -36.34
N TYR A 169 -56.81 -58.46 -37.25
CA TYR A 169 -56.06 -59.71 -37.14
C TYR A 169 -54.56 -59.50 -37.37
N GLU A 170 -54.17 -58.62 -38.30
CA GLU A 170 -52.75 -58.29 -38.58
C GLU A 170 -52.01 -57.69 -37.37
N ARG A 171 -52.73 -57.18 -36.35
CA ARG A 171 -52.13 -56.72 -35.08
C ARG A 171 -51.62 -57.85 -34.20
N HIS A 172 -52.14 -59.07 -34.38
CA HIS A 172 -51.89 -60.20 -33.47
C HIS A 172 -51.32 -61.44 -34.18
N ILE A 173 -51.61 -61.61 -35.47
CA ILE A 173 -51.10 -62.71 -36.30
C ILE A 173 -50.66 -62.19 -37.67
N THR A 174 -49.74 -62.89 -38.33
CA THR A 174 -49.43 -62.66 -39.74
C THR A 174 -50.48 -63.30 -40.64
N ILE A 175 -51.15 -62.50 -41.47
CA ILE A 175 -52.12 -62.98 -42.48
C ILE A 175 -51.42 -63.13 -43.83
N ASP A 176 -51.65 -64.25 -44.51
CA ASP A 176 -51.17 -64.42 -45.88
C ASP A 176 -52.00 -63.54 -46.83
N ARG A 177 -51.37 -62.50 -47.38
CA ARG A 177 -52.03 -61.54 -48.28
C ARG A 177 -52.49 -62.17 -49.60
N SER A 178 -51.95 -63.34 -49.97
CA SER A 178 -52.41 -64.06 -51.16
C SER A 178 -53.79 -64.70 -50.97
N GLU A 179 -54.13 -65.09 -49.73
CA GLU A 179 -55.42 -65.70 -49.35
C GLU A 179 -56.54 -64.67 -49.13
N VAL A 180 -56.20 -63.37 -49.06
CA VAL A 180 -57.15 -62.25 -48.94
C VAL A 180 -56.95 -61.19 -50.04
N ALA A 181 -56.40 -61.61 -51.18
CA ALA A 181 -55.97 -60.71 -52.25
C ALA A 181 -57.09 -59.82 -52.79
N THR A 182 -58.34 -60.32 -52.82
CA THR A 182 -59.52 -59.59 -53.31
C THR A 182 -59.95 -58.51 -52.31
N THR A 183 -59.96 -58.82 -51.02
CA THR A 183 -60.27 -57.86 -49.94
C THR A 183 -59.26 -56.70 -49.92
N VAL A 184 -57.97 -56.98 -50.20
CA VAL A 184 -56.91 -55.97 -50.21
C VAL A 184 -56.89 -55.12 -51.48
N SER A 185 -57.26 -55.69 -52.63
CA SER A 185 -57.09 -55.02 -53.94
C SER A 185 -58.32 -54.29 -54.48
N VAL A 186 -59.53 -54.56 -53.97
CA VAL A 186 -60.77 -53.98 -54.48
C VAL A 186 -61.25 -52.81 -53.61
N ASP A 187 -61.52 -51.67 -54.24
CA ASP A 187 -61.96 -50.44 -53.57
C ASP A 187 -63.47 -50.16 -53.69
N GLY A 188 -64.19 -50.79 -54.62
CA GLY A 188 -65.63 -50.53 -54.81
C GLY A 188 -66.36 -51.56 -55.68
N VAL A 189 -67.69 -51.62 -55.52
CA VAL A 189 -68.57 -52.67 -56.10
C VAL A 189 -69.65 -52.11 -57.05
N THR A 190 -70.05 -50.84 -56.88
CA THR A 190 -71.28 -50.27 -57.48
C THR A 190 -71.27 -50.10 -58.99
N SER A 191 -70.11 -50.12 -59.66
CA SER A 191 -69.98 -49.95 -61.12
C SER A 191 -69.80 -51.26 -61.88
N LEU A 192 -69.86 -52.42 -61.20
CA LEU A 192 -69.63 -53.72 -61.80
C LEU A 192 -70.92 -54.31 -62.41
N SER A 193 -70.78 -55.12 -63.45
CA SER A 193 -71.91 -55.86 -64.03
C SER A 193 -72.40 -56.97 -63.06
N ILE A 194 -73.65 -57.44 -63.18
CA ILE A 194 -74.13 -58.57 -62.37
C ILE A 194 -73.17 -59.78 -62.40
N PRO A 195 -72.63 -60.23 -63.56
CA PRO A 195 -71.66 -61.33 -63.58
C PRO A 195 -70.39 -61.06 -62.77
N ASP A 196 -69.86 -59.84 -62.83
CA ASP A 196 -68.64 -59.45 -62.10
C ASP A 196 -68.91 -59.35 -60.59
N ILE A 197 -70.07 -58.82 -60.20
CA ILE A 197 -70.51 -58.77 -58.79
C ILE A 197 -70.65 -60.18 -58.22
N LEU A 198 -71.26 -61.11 -58.97
CA LEU A 198 -71.41 -62.51 -58.55
C LEU A 198 -70.05 -63.20 -58.39
N SER A 199 -69.11 -62.95 -59.30
CA SER A 199 -67.73 -63.47 -59.22
C SER A 199 -66.98 -62.91 -58.01
N LEU A 200 -67.11 -61.60 -57.77
CA LEU A 200 -66.51 -60.91 -56.62
C LEU A 200 -67.08 -61.43 -55.30
N LEU A 201 -68.41 -61.54 -55.18
CA LEU A 201 -69.09 -62.06 -54.01
C LEU A 201 -68.64 -63.48 -53.66
N LYS A 202 -68.47 -64.34 -54.67
CA LYS A 202 -67.96 -65.71 -54.47
C LYS A 202 -66.54 -65.72 -53.91
N LYS A 203 -65.66 -64.86 -54.42
CA LYS A 203 -64.29 -64.71 -53.90
C LYS A 203 -64.28 -64.16 -52.47
N LEU A 204 -65.02 -63.10 -52.19
CA LEU A 204 -65.11 -62.51 -50.85
C LEU A 204 -65.68 -63.46 -49.81
N ARG A 205 -66.65 -64.32 -50.17
CA ARG A 205 -67.15 -65.39 -49.29
C ARG A 205 -66.08 -66.46 -49.00
N ALA A 206 -65.23 -66.79 -49.97
CA ALA A 206 -64.12 -67.71 -49.76
C ALA A 206 -63.06 -67.10 -48.82
N GLU A 207 -62.68 -65.84 -49.05
CA GLU A 207 -61.75 -65.11 -48.16
C GLU A 207 -62.33 -64.94 -46.76
N ARG A 208 -63.65 -64.69 -46.63
CA ARG A 208 -64.31 -64.66 -45.33
C ARG A 208 -64.22 -65.99 -44.61
N THR A 209 -64.39 -67.11 -45.32
CA THR A 209 -64.26 -68.45 -44.72
C THR A 209 -62.84 -68.68 -44.19
N TYR A 210 -61.81 -68.19 -44.90
CA TYR A 210 -60.42 -68.21 -44.44
C TYR A 210 -60.21 -67.37 -43.17
N LEU A 211 -60.70 -66.12 -43.16
CA LEU A 211 -60.61 -65.24 -42.00
C LEU A 211 -61.37 -65.80 -40.78
N ASP A 212 -62.57 -66.34 -40.98
CA ASP A 212 -63.33 -66.98 -39.91
C ASP A 212 -62.57 -68.21 -39.35
N GLY A 213 -61.86 -68.96 -40.19
CA GLY A 213 -61.00 -70.07 -39.77
C GLY A 213 -59.79 -69.66 -38.92
N ARG A 214 -59.35 -68.40 -38.99
CA ARG A 214 -58.24 -67.85 -38.18
C ARG A 214 -58.68 -67.19 -36.88
N LYS A 215 -60.00 -67.03 -36.68
CA LYS A 215 -60.57 -66.36 -35.50
C LYS A 215 -60.12 -66.95 -34.17
N ASP A 216 -60.04 -68.28 -34.09
CA ASP A 216 -59.64 -68.99 -32.86
C ASP A 216 -58.15 -68.80 -32.55
N GLU A 217 -57.32 -68.67 -33.58
CA GLU A 217 -55.88 -68.40 -33.43
C GLU A 217 -55.64 -66.98 -32.93
N VAL A 218 -56.33 -65.99 -33.52
CA VAL A 218 -56.28 -64.59 -33.05
C VAL A 218 -56.80 -64.47 -31.63
N SER A 219 -57.92 -65.12 -31.32
CA SER A 219 -58.49 -65.11 -29.96
C SER A 219 -57.50 -65.69 -28.94
N ARG A 220 -56.77 -66.74 -29.30
CA ARG A 220 -55.74 -67.34 -28.42
C ARG A 220 -54.54 -66.40 -28.23
N MET A 221 -54.01 -65.83 -29.31
CA MET A 221 -52.86 -64.93 -29.25
C MET A 221 -53.19 -63.64 -28.51
N LEU A 222 -54.36 -63.06 -28.77
CA LEU A 222 -54.86 -61.87 -28.07
C LEU A 222 -55.09 -62.16 -26.59
N SER A 223 -55.67 -63.30 -26.22
CA SER A 223 -55.83 -63.69 -24.81
C SER A 223 -54.49 -63.80 -24.07
N VAL A 224 -53.48 -64.42 -24.69
CA VAL A 224 -52.12 -64.53 -24.13
C VAL A 224 -51.47 -63.14 -24.02
N SER A 225 -51.58 -62.32 -25.07
CA SER A 225 -51.03 -60.96 -25.09
C SER A 225 -51.66 -60.09 -24.03
N LEU A 226 -52.99 -60.11 -23.88
CA LEU A 226 -53.73 -59.35 -22.87
C LEU A 226 -53.31 -59.73 -21.46
N MET A 227 -53.20 -61.03 -21.16
CA MET A 227 -52.76 -61.48 -19.84
C MET A 227 -51.34 -61.01 -19.52
N SER A 228 -50.41 -61.15 -20.48
CA SER A 228 -49.03 -60.65 -20.34
C SER A 228 -48.98 -59.13 -20.12
N ASP A 229 -49.80 -58.40 -20.87
CA ASP A 229 -49.87 -56.94 -20.83
C ASP A 229 -50.49 -56.42 -19.53
N ILE A 230 -51.51 -57.09 -19.00
CA ILE A 230 -52.13 -56.79 -17.71
C ILE A 230 -51.14 -57.08 -16.58
N GLU A 231 -50.42 -58.20 -16.61
CA GLU A 231 -49.40 -58.54 -15.62
C GLU A 231 -48.26 -57.52 -15.61
N SER A 232 -47.77 -57.12 -16.79
CA SER A 232 -46.76 -56.09 -16.94
C SER A 232 -47.22 -54.75 -16.37
N LEU A 233 -48.43 -54.30 -16.71
CA LEU A 233 -48.99 -53.06 -16.18
C LEU A 233 -49.23 -53.14 -14.66
N GLN A 234 -49.63 -54.29 -14.14
CA GLN A 234 -49.81 -54.49 -12.70
C GLN A 234 -48.47 -54.39 -11.96
N ALA A 235 -47.40 -55.00 -12.48
CA ALA A 235 -46.05 -54.88 -11.91
C ALA A 235 -45.55 -53.41 -11.95
N SER A 236 -45.84 -52.69 -13.04
CA SER A 236 -45.57 -51.26 -13.14
C SER A 236 -46.34 -50.45 -12.09
N VAL A 237 -47.62 -50.73 -11.89
CA VAL A 237 -48.48 -50.06 -10.88
C VAL A 237 -48.00 -50.34 -9.45
N GLU A 238 -47.63 -51.57 -9.13
CA GLU A 238 -47.08 -51.93 -7.81
C GLU A 238 -45.75 -51.20 -7.56
N THR A 239 -44.91 -51.11 -8.58
CA THR A 239 -43.65 -50.37 -8.52
C THR A 239 -43.89 -48.86 -8.34
N ALA A 240 -44.83 -48.27 -9.08
CA ALA A 240 -45.22 -46.87 -8.95
C ALA A 240 -45.71 -46.54 -7.53
N THR A 241 -46.56 -47.41 -6.99
CA THR A 241 -47.12 -47.26 -5.64
C THR A 241 -46.01 -47.36 -4.58
N ARG A 242 -45.06 -48.30 -4.75
CA ARG A 242 -43.90 -48.43 -3.85
C ARG A 242 -42.98 -47.21 -3.89
N LEU A 243 -42.87 -46.56 -5.04
CA LEU A 243 -42.12 -45.30 -5.21
C LEU A 243 -42.89 -44.06 -4.72
N GLY A 244 -44.13 -44.23 -4.23
CA GLY A 244 -44.93 -43.15 -3.63
C GLY A 244 -45.88 -42.42 -4.58
N LEU A 245 -46.21 -42.99 -5.74
CA LEU A 245 -47.26 -42.44 -6.61
C LEU A 245 -48.65 -42.79 -6.03
N ASP A 246 -49.43 -41.77 -5.69
CA ASP A 246 -50.81 -41.92 -5.22
C ASP A 246 -51.74 -42.31 -6.38
N LEU A 247 -51.85 -43.61 -6.64
CA LEU A 247 -52.85 -44.16 -7.55
C LEU A 247 -54.22 -44.28 -6.84
N PRO A 248 -55.35 -44.13 -7.57
CA PRO A 248 -56.67 -44.35 -6.99
C PRO A 248 -56.77 -45.73 -6.32
N MET A 249 -57.33 -45.81 -5.11
CA MET A 249 -57.40 -47.06 -4.30
C MET A 249 -57.93 -48.28 -5.07
N ASP A 250 -58.79 -48.05 -6.07
CA ASP A 250 -59.42 -49.13 -6.84
C ASP A 250 -58.65 -49.50 -8.12
N PHE A 251 -57.52 -48.87 -8.44
CA PHE A 251 -56.84 -49.06 -9.74
C PHE A 251 -56.27 -50.48 -9.88
N SER A 252 -55.57 -50.97 -8.85
CA SER A 252 -55.08 -52.36 -8.81
C SER A 252 -56.22 -53.38 -8.74
N GLN A 253 -57.41 -52.98 -8.26
CA GLN A 253 -58.60 -53.82 -8.31
C GLN A 253 -59.17 -53.88 -9.73
N LYS A 254 -59.24 -52.75 -10.45
CA LYS A 254 -59.64 -52.70 -11.87
C LYS A 254 -58.74 -53.57 -12.76
N LEU A 255 -57.42 -53.56 -12.57
CA LEU A 255 -56.51 -54.43 -13.32
C LEU A 255 -56.72 -55.93 -13.00
N ARG A 256 -57.02 -56.26 -11.74
CA ARG A 256 -57.38 -57.64 -11.36
C ARG A 256 -58.72 -58.08 -11.96
N GLU A 257 -59.70 -57.19 -12.02
CA GLU A 257 -60.97 -57.44 -12.70
C GLU A 257 -60.76 -57.65 -14.20
N LEU A 258 -59.95 -56.80 -14.86
CA LEU A 258 -59.53 -56.97 -16.25
C LEU A 258 -58.83 -58.31 -16.50
N ALA A 259 -57.87 -58.71 -15.65
CA ALA A 259 -57.19 -60.01 -15.76
C ALA A 259 -58.18 -61.18 -15.64
N ARG A 260 -59.08 -61.11 -14.66
CA ARG A 260 -60.10 -62.14 -14.44
C ARG A 260 -61.03 -62.25 -15.63
N ASP A 261 -61.47 -61.13 -16.17
CA ASP A 261 -62.43 -61.11 -17.27
C ASP A 261 -61.75 -61.50 -18.60
N ALA A 262 -60.47 -61.16 -18.81
CA ALA A 262 -59.65 -61.63 -19.93
C ALA A 262 -59.40 -63.14 -19.91
N SER A 263 -59.17 -63.72 -18.72
CA SER A 263 -58.98 -65.17 -18.57
C SER A 263 -60.24 -66.01 -18.88
N LYS A 264 -61.42 -65.39 -18.78
CA LYS A 264 -62.73 -66.03 -19.03
C LYS A 264 -63.32 -65.72 -20.40
N ALA A 265 -62.75 -64.74 -21.10
CA ALA A 265 -63.23 -64.30 -22.40
C ALA A 265 -62.96 -65.38 -23.46
N THR A 266 -64.02 -65.98 -23.98
CA THR A 266 -63.95 -67.01 -25.04
C THR A 266 -64.29 -66.46 -26.43
N THR A 267 -64.69 -65.19 -26.52
CA THR A 267 -65.07 -64.57 -27.80
C THR A 267 -64.14 -63.41 -28.13
N LEU A 268 -63.72 -63.33 -29.39
CA LEU A 268 -62.82 -62.28 -29.87
C LEU A 268 -63.32 -60.86 -29.57
N THR A 269 -64.63 -60.62 -29.67
CA THR A 269 -65.24 -59.32 -29.39
C THR A 269 -65.07 -58.90 -27.93
N THR A 270 -65.17 -59.84 -26.99
CA THR A 270 -64.92 -59.56 -25.57
C THR A 270 -63.44 -59.29 -25.30
N LEU A 271 -62.53 -60.03 -25.95
CA LEU A 271 -61.09 -59.80 -25.84
C LEU A 271 -60.68 -58.42 -26.37
N LEU A 272 -61.19 -58.00 -27.53
CA LEU A 272 -60.91 -56.66 -28.09
C LEU A 272 -61.46 -55.52 -27.21
N SER A 273 -62.61 -55.73 -26.58
CA SER A 273 -63.15 -54.75 -25.62
C SER A 273 -62.26 -54.62 -24.38
N LEU A 274 -61.68 -55.73 -23.91
CA LEU A 274 -60.79 -55.73 -22.75
C LEU A 274 -59.43 -55.12 -23.09
N GLU A 275 -58.93 -55.29 -24.31
CA GLU A 275 -57.75 -54.60 -24.83
C GLU A 275 -57.89 -53.08 -24.79
N SER A 276 -59.02 -52.57 -25.30
CA SER A 276 -59.29 -51.12 -25.26
C SER A 276 -59.36 -50.56 -23.84
N GLN A 277 -59.91 -51.33 -22.89
CA GLN A 277 -59.93 -50.95 -21.48
C GLN A 277 -58.53 -50.95 -20.86
N LEU A 278 -57.69 -51.92 -21.23
CA LEU A 278 -56.30 -52.00 -20.80
C LEU A 278 -55.47 -50.82 -21.32
N ASP A 279 -55.61 -50.46 -22.59
CA ASP A 279 -54.93 -49.29 -23.17
C ASP A 279 -55.35 -47.98 -22.48
N THR A 280 -56.63 -47.85 -22.14
CA THR A 280 -57.12 -46.71 -21.36
C THR A 280 -56.46 -46.67 -19.98
N ALA A 281 -56.29 -47.82 -19.31
CA ALA A 281 -55.60 -47.91 -18.03
C ALA A 281 -54.10 -47.58 -18.17
N ARG A 282 -53.42 -48.06 -19.23
CA ARG A 282 -52.02 -47.72 -19.53
C ARG A 282 -51.84 -46.20 -19.66
N LEU A 283 -52.74 -45.55 -20.40
CA LEU A 283 -52.66 -44.11 -20.66
C LEU A 283 -52.92 -43.28 -19.38
N GLN A 284 -53.80 -43.76 -18.50
CA GLN A 284 -54.02 -43.13 -17.18
C GLN A 284 -52.76 -43.19 -16.30
N VAL A 285 -52.11 -44.35 -16.19
CA VAL A 285 -50.86 -44.49 -15.41
C VAL A 285 -49.74 -43.65 -16.02
N ALA A 286 -49.60 -43.66 -17.35
CA ALA A 286 -48.62 -42.83 -18.05
C ALA A 286 -48.80 -41.35 -17.72
N ASN A 287 -50.03 -40.80 -17.86
CA ASN A 287 -50.28 -39.39 -17.58
C ASN A 287 -50.00 -39.01 -16.12
N MET A 288 -50.40 -39.85 -15.15
CA MET A 288 -50.10 -39.59 -13.73
C MET A 288 -48.59 -39.56 -13.45
N LEU A 289 -47.81 -40.45 -14.07
CA LEU A 289 -46.34 -40.44 -13.97
C LEU A 289 -45.76 -39.18 -14.61
N ARG A 290 -46.22 -38.79 -15.81
CA ARG A 290 -45.78 -37.56 -16.50
C ARG A 290 -46.01 -36.32 -15.63
N ASP A 291 -47.23 -36.16 -15.13
CA ASP A 291 -47.60 -35.02 -14.29
C ASP A 291 -46.75 -34.97 -13.02
N ARG A 292 -46.50 -36.12 -12.39
CA ARG A 292 -45.67 -36.17 -11.18
C ARG A 292 -44.21 -35.83 -11.47
N ILE A 293 -43.61 -36.36 -12.54
CA ILE A 293 -42.23 -36.05 -12.95
C ILE A 293 -42.06 -34.54 -13.20
N ILE A 294 -43.01 -33.92 -13.91
CA ILE A 294 -42.97 -32.48 -14.23
C ILE A 294 -43.10 -31.65 -12.95
N ASN A 295 -44.08 -31.97 -12.11
CA ASN A 295 -44.39 -31.16 -10.92
C ASN A 295 -43.34 -31.29 -9.83
N MET A 296 -42.72 -32.47 -9.65
CA MET A 296 -41.77 -32.69 -8.54
C MET A 296 -40.54 -31.78 -8.62
N LYS A 297 -40.04 -31.51 -9.83
CA LYS A 297 -38.97 -30.52 -10.04
C LYS A 297 -39.41 -29.12 -9.61
N HIS A 298 -40.61 -28.71 -10.03
CA HIS A 298 -41.14 -27.40 -9.73
C HIS A 298 -41.39 -27.21 -8.22
N ASP A 299 -42.03 -28.18 -7.58
CA ASP A 299 -42.36 -28.17 -6.15
C ASP A 299 -41.10 -28.03 -5.28
N VAL A 300 -40.09 -28.89 -5.53
CA VAL A 300 -38.83 -28.87 -4.78
C VAL A 300 -38.08 -27.56 -5.01
N THR A 301 -38.00 -27.08 -6.26
CA THR A 301 -37.26 -25.85 -6.58
C THR A 301 -37.96 -24.61 -6.01
N SER A 302 -39.29 -24.51 -6.10
CA SER A 302 -40.04 -23.37 -5.57
C SER A 302 -39.88 -23.26 -4.06
N LYS A 303 -39.96 -24.38 -3.34
CA LYS A 303 -39.78 -24.42 -1.88
C LYS A 303 -38.40 -23.92 -1.46
N ILE A 304 -37.34 -24.35 -2.15
CA ILE A 304 -35.96 -23.92 -1.84
C ILE A 304 -35.78 -22.41 -2.10
N VAL A 305 -36.31 -21.91 -3.22
CA VAL A 305 -36.24 -20.48 -3.59
C VAL A 305 -37.02 -19.61 -2.60
N GLU A 306 -38.25 -20.00 -2.25
CA GLU A 306 -39.06 -19.31 -1.24
C GLU A 306 -38.39 -19.36 0.15
N GLY A 307 -37.66 -20.44 0.44
CA GLY A 307 -36.82 -20.60 1.63
C GLY A 307 -35.56 -19.72 1.66
N GLY A 308 -35.27 -18.96 0.60
CA GLY A 308 -34.12 -18.04 0.54
C GLY A 308 -32.75 -18.75 0.56
N ILE A 309 -32.72 -20.03 0.18
CA ILE A 309 -31.49 -20.82 -0.04
C ILE A 309 -31.08 -20.61 -1.51
N PRO A 310 -29.82 -20.25 -1.80
CA PRO A 310 -29.35 -20.10 -3.18
C PRO A 310 -29.48 -21.42 -3.95
N THR A 311 -30.11 -21.39 -5.13
CA THR A 311 -30.23 -22.55 -6.03
C THR A 311 -28.99 -22.76 -6.92
N SER A 312 -27.83 -22.26 -6.49
CA SER A 312 -26.58 -22.51 -7.22
C SER A 312 -26.25 -24.00 -7.20
N SER A 313 -25.58 -24.49 -8.24
CA SER A 313 -25.21 -25.91 -8.41
C SER A 313 -24.34 -26.47 -7.28
N ASN A 314 -23.73 -25.59 -6.46
CA ASN A 314 -22.97 -25.98 -5.27
C ASN A 314 -23.84 -26.32 -4.06
N VAL A 315 -25.14 -25.97 -4.07
CA VAL A 315 -26.05 -26.07 -2.91
C VAL A 315 -27.22 -27.02 -3.19
N VAL A 316 -27.68 -27.11 -4.45
CA VAL A 316 -28.77 -28.02 -4.85
C VAL A 316 -28.32 -28.84 -6.07
N PRO A 317 -28.38 -30.19 -6.03
CA PRO A 317 -28.08 -31.05 -7.16
C PRO A 317 -28.89 -30.70 -8.41
N GLU A 318 -28.30 -30.79 -9.61
CA GLU A 318 -29.02 -30.55 -10.85
C GLU A 318 -30.10 -31.62 -11.09
N SER A 319 -31.31 -31.16 -11.42
CA SER A 319 -32.41 -32.06 -11.77
C SER A 319 -32.10 -32.81 -13.07
N PRO A 320 -32.35 -34.13 -13.12
CA PRO A 320 -32.24 -34.88 -14.35
C PRO A 320 -33.26 -34.39 -15.41
N VAL A 321 -32.90 -34.51 -16.69
CA VAL A 321 -33.70 -34.03 -17.83
C VAL A 321 -34.26 -35.23 -18.58
N PHE A 322 -35.56 -35.22 -18.85
CA PHE A 322 -36.27 -36.31 -19.53
C PHE A 322 -37.14 -35.78 -20.67
N SER A 323 -37.37 -36.61 -21.69
CA SER A 323 -38.25 -36.31 -22.81
C SER A 323 -39.59 -37.02 -22.60
N VAL A 324 -40.62 -36.29 -22.18
CA VAL A 324 -41.85 -36.88 -21.63
C VAL A 324 -42.88 -37.27 -22.72
N GLU A 325 -42.65 -36.87 -23.97
CA GLU A 325 -43.70 -36.85 -25.00
C GLU A 325 -44.06 -38.23 -25.58
N ASP A 326 -43.15 -39.22 -25.58
CA ASP A 326 -43.39 -40.55 -26.20
C ASP A 326 -42.91 -41.76 -25.37
N GLU A 327 -42.73 -41.59 -24.05
CA GLU A 327 -42.22 -42.65 -23.16
C GLU A 327 -43.31 -43.66 -22.75
N ASP A 328 -43.00 -44.96 -22.83
CA ASP A 328 -43.82 -46.04 -22.30
C ASP A 328 -43.88 -46.01 -20.76
N VAL A 329 -44.84 -46.73 -20.16
CA VAL A 329 -45.03 -46.71 -18.69
C VAL A 329 -43.76 -47.15 -17.94
N ALA A 330 -42.97 -48.06 -18.52
CA ALA A 330 -41.73 -48.56 -17.92
C ALA A 330 -40.61 -47.51 -17.92
N SER A 331 -40.42 -46.77 -19.02
CA SER A 331 -39.45 -45.67 -19.09
C SER A 331 -39.88 -44.51 -18.20
N LEU A 332 -41.16 -44.13 -18.19
CA LEU A 332 -41.70 -43.13 -17.27
C LEU A 332 -41.47 -43.53 -15.80
N LEU A 333 -41.62 -44.81 -15.44
CA LEU A 333 -41.30 -45.31 -14.10
C LEU A 333 -39.83 -45.18 -13.73
N SER A 334 -38.93 -45.50 -14.65
CA SER A 334 -37.48 -45.32 -14.45
C SER A 334 -37.13 -43.84 -14.29
N SER A 335 -37.74 -42.97 -15.11
CA SER A 335 -37.60 -41.51 -15.02
C SER A 335 -38.11 -40.99 -13.68
N TYR A 336 -39.26 -41.49 -13.21
CA TYR A 336 -39.80 -41.17 -11.89
C TYR A 336 -38.89 -41.63 -10.74
N GLN A 337 -38.35 -42.85 -10.80
CA GLN A 337 -37.41 -43.35 -9.80
C GLN A 337 -36.17 -42.45 -9.68
N LYS A 338 -35.58 -42.04 -10.81
CA LYS A 338 -34.43 -41.11 -10.81
C LYS A 338 -34.79 -39.74 -10.23
N MET A 339 -36.01 -39.27 -10.46
CA MET A 339 -36.51 -38.04 -9.85
C MET A 339 -36.64 -38.18 -8.33
N VAL A 340 -37.13 -39.32 -7.82
CA VAL A 340 -37.21 -39.60 -6.37
C VAL A 340 -35.82 -39.69 -5.74
N GLU A 341 -34.87 -40.31 -6.43
CA GLU A 341 -33.47 -40.34 -6.00
C GLU A 341 -32.87 -38.92 -5.94
N TRP A 342 -33.17 -38.07 -6.94
CA TRP A 342 -32.77 -36.67 -6.95
C TRP A 342 -33.39 -35.89 -5.77
N GLU A 343 -34.68 -36.06 -5.47
CA GLU A 343 -35.31 -35.44 -4.28
C GLU A 343 -34.61 -35.88 -2.97
N GLY A 344 -34.22 -37.16 -2.88
CA GLY A 344 -33.41 -37.67 -1.78
C GLY A 344 -32.03 -37.00 -1.68
N GLN A 345 -31.35 -36.79 -2.81
CA GLN A 345 -30.07 -36.07 -2.86
C GLN A 345 -30.24 -34.60 -2.45
N VAL A 346 -31.31 -33.94 -2.89
CA VAL A 346 -31.65 -32.58 -2.47
C VAL A 346 -31.85 -32.53 -0.96
N LYS A 347 -32.57 -33.48 -0.37
CA LYS A 347 -32.78 -33.57 1.08
C LYS A 347 -31.47 -33.72 1.86
N ILE A 348 -30.52 -34.51 1.35
CA ILE A 348 -29.18 -34.66 1.95
C ILE A 348 -28.39 -33.36 1.85
N ALA A 349 -28.31 -32.76 0.66
CA ALA A 349 -27.58 -31.50 0.45
C ALA A 349 -28.14 -30.36 1.31
N LEU A 350 -29.48 -30.28 1.41
CA LEU A 350 -30.15 -29.29 2.25
C LEU A 350 -29.88 -29.53 3.73
N LYS A 351 -29.83 -30.80 4.17
CA LYS A 351 -29.44 -31.16 5.54
C LYS A 351 -28.01 -30.69 5.85
N ASP A 352 -27.05 -30.99 4.98
CA ASP A 352 -25.65 -30.59 5.16
C ASP A 352 -25.52 -29.06 5.25
N GLN A 353 -26.26 -28.34 4.40
CA GLN A 353 -26.27 -26.88 4.41
C GLN A 353 -26.89 -26.30 5.69
N VAL A 354 -27.94 -26.92 6.24
CA VAL A 354 -28.53 -26.51 7.51
C VAL A 354 -27.59 -26.84 8.67
N GLU A 355 -26.92 -27.98 8.66
CA GLU A 355 -25.92 -28.34 9.66
C GLU A 355 -24.76 -27.34 9.69
N GLU A 356 -24.25 -26.91 8.52
CA GLU A 356 -23.21 -25.88 8.42
C GLU A 356 -23.65 -24.56 9.07
N VAL A 357 -24.86 -24.08 8.77
CA VAL A 357 -25.38 -22.84 9.38
C VAL A 357 -25.62 -23.01 10.88
N LEU A 358 -26.08 -24.17 11.33
CA LEU A 358 -26.23 -24.47 12.76
C LEU A 358 -24.88 -24.52 13.48
N ASP A 359 -23.83 -25.04 12.84
CA ASP A 359 -22.46 -25.03 13.38
C ASP A 359 -21.92 -23.61 13.52
N GLU A 360 -22.19 -22.73 12.56
CA GLU A 360 -21.83 -21.30 12.67
C GLU A 360 -22.59 -20.61 13.81
N VAL A 361 -23.87 -20.93 14.01
CA VAL A 361 -24.68 -20.41 15.12
C VAL A 361 -24.18 -20.94 16.48
N ASP A 362 -23.76 -22.21 16.54
CA ASP A 362 -23.20 -22.81 17.77
C ASP A 362 -21.87 -22.13 18.15
N LYS A 363 -20.97 -21.95 17.16
CA LYS A 363 -19.73 -21.18 17.35
C LYS A 363 -19.98 -19.73 17.73
N ALA A 364 -21.03 -19.10 17.20
CA ALA A 364 -21.43 -17.75 17.60
C ALA A 364 -21.88 -17.71 19.07
N ALA A 365 -22.53 -18.76 19.56
CA ALA A 365 -23.00 -18.89 20.93
C ALA A 365 -21.86 -19.16 21.94
N ASP A 366 -20.70 -19.66 21.48
CA ASP A 366 -19.50 -19.84 22.32
C ASP A 366 -18.84 -18.52 22.70
N VAL A 367 -19.07 -17.44 21.93
CA VAL A 367 -18.46 -16.12 22.12
C VAL A 367 -19.54 -15.02 22.26
N PRO A 368 -20.43 -15.12 23.26
CA PRO A 368 -21.66 -14.32 23.36
C PRO A 368 -21.39 -12.81 23.51
N ASP A 369 -20.28 -12.43 24.14
CA ASP A 369 -19.89 -11.04 24.33
C ASP A 369 -19.54 -10.37 22.98
N ASP A 370 -18.97 -11.12 22.05
CA ASP A 370 -18.54 -10.64 20.73
C ASP A 370 -19.64 -10.70 19.68
N THR A 371 -20.51 -11.68 19.76
CA THR A 371 -21.67 -11.86 18.86
C THR A 371 -22.94 -11.18 19.37
N GLY A 372 -22.94 -10.70 20.62
CA GLY A 372 -24.05 -10.00 21.26
C GLY A 372 -25.31 -10.86 21.45
N ILE A 373 -25.12 -12.17 21.62
CA ILE A 373 -26.19 -13.13 21.94
C ILE A 373 -26.47 -13.03 23.45
N LYS A 374 -27.67 -12.57 23.81
CA LYS A 374 -28.07 -12.37 25.22
C LYS A 374 -28.60 -13.63 25.91
N ASP A 375 -29.19 -14.56 25.14
CA ASP A 375 -29.81 -15.78 25.67
C ASP A 375 -29.18 -17.03 25.04
N ILE A 376 -28.01 -17.40 25.56
CA ILE A 376 -27.21 -18.56 25.11
C ILE A 376 -27.98 -19.87 25.27
N ALA A 377 -28.75 -20.01 26.35
CA ALA A 377 -29.49 -21.23 26.66
C ALA A 377 -30.58 -21.50 25.62
N SER A 378 -31.29 -20.46 25.17
CA SER A 378 -32.29 -20.58 24.10
C SER A 378 -31.67 -20.97 22.75
N VAL A 379 -30.52 -20.38 22.39
CA VAL A 379 -29.84 -20.63 21.11
C VAL A 379 -29.25 -22.05 21.08
N ARG A 380 -28.57 -22.48 22.14
CA ARG A 380 -28.04 -23.86 22.24
C ARG A 380 -29.17 -24.90 22.28
N LYS A 381 -30.27 -24.59 22.97
CA LYS A 381 -31.45 -25.46 22.97
C LYS A 381 -32.02 -25.59 21.56
N PHE A 382 -32.15 -24.47 20.83
CA PHE A 382 -32.58 -24.46 19.42
C PHE A 382 -31.65 -25.29 18.52
N VAL A 383 -30.32 -25.09 18.59
CA VAL A 383 -29.36 -25.90 17.80
C VAL A 383 -29.51 -27.39 18.11
N SER A 384 -29.61 -27.75 19.39
CA SER A 384 -29.76 -29.16 19.80
C SER A 384 -31.10 -29.78 19.39
N SER A 385 -32.20 -29.03 19.44
CA SER A 385 -33.52 -29.51 19.00
C SER A 385 -33.58 -29.62 17.49
N SER A 386 -33.02 -28.65 16.78
CA SER A 386 -33.00 -28.63 15.32
C SER A 386 -32.13 -29.75 14.75
N ARG A 387 -30.96 -30.06 15.34
CA ARG A 387 -30.16 -31.24 14.94
C ARG A 387 -30.91 -32.56 15.11
N LYS A 388 -31.70 -32.70 16.19
CA LYS A 388 -32.54 -33.89 16.40
C LYS A 388 -33.72 -33.98 15.42
N GLU A 389 -34.31 -32.83 15.08
CA GLU A 389 -35.43 -32.75 14.14
C GLU A 389 -34.97 -32.98 12.69
N LEU A 390 -33.76 -32.55 12.31
CA LEU A 390 -33.19 -32.70 10.96
C LEU A 390 -33.12 -34.14 10.45
N GLU A 391 -32.95 -35.14 11.32
CA GLU A 391 -32.92 -36.55 10.90
C GLU A 391 -34.24 -37.06 10.33
N LYS A 392 -35.37 -36.44 10.71
CA LYS A 392 -36.72 -36.90 10.35
C LYS A 392 -37.54 -35.85 9.61
N SER A 393 -37.02 -34.64 9.46
CA SER A 393 -37.71 -33.51 8.85
C SER A 393 -37.89 -33.71 7.35
N ASP A 394 -38.97 -33.18 6.80
CA ASP A 394 -39.12 -33.00 5.35
C ASP A 394 -38.52 -31.66 4.92
N ILE A 395 -38.44 -31.44 3.60
CA ILE A 395 -37.80 -30.27 2.99
C ILE A 395 -38.35 -28.95 3.60
N ASP A 396 -39.66 -28.87 3.83
CA ASP A 396 -40.31 -27.68 4.41
C ASP A 396 -39.86 -27.37 5.84
N ASP A 397 -39.65 -28.40 6.66
CA ASP A 397 -39.23 -28.22 8.04
C ASP A 397 -37.73 -27.92 8.13
N MET A 398 -36.92 -28.52 7.25
CA MET A 398 -35.50 -28.16 7.12
C MET A 398 -35.33 -26.68 6.70
N ILE A 399 -36.17 -26.16 5.80
CA ILE A 399 -36.17 -24.75 5.40
C ILE A 399 -36.55 -23.83 6.56
N LYS A 400 -37.54 -24.18 7.39
CA LYS A 400 -37.89 -23.38 8.58
C LYS A 400 -36.74 -23.30 9.58
N ILE A 401 -36.05 -24.42 9.80
CA ILE A 401 -34.85 -24.47 10.64
C ILE A 401 -33.76 -23.59 10.04
N TYR A 402 -33.52 -23.69 8.72
CA TYR A 402 -32.55 -22.88 8.00
C TYR A 402 -32.79 -21.38 8.19
N LEU A 403 -34.02 -20.90 7.93
CA LEU A 403 -34.37 -19.49 8.01
C LEU A 403 -34.13 -18.91 9.40
N LYS A 404 -34.49 -19.67 10.44
CA LYS A 404 -34.29 -19.26 11.83
C LYS A 404 -32.82 -19.27 12.21
N ALA A 405 -32.05 -20.27 11.78
CA ALA A 405 -30.60 -20.31 12.01
C ALA A 405 -29.88 -19.18 11.26
N LYS A 406 -30.26 -18.92 10.00
CA LYS A 406 -29.73 -17.82 9.17
C LYS A 406 -29.97 -16.46 9.80
N SER A 407 -31.17 -16.20 10.33
CA SER A 407 -31.45 -14.94 11.03
C SER A 407 -30.52 -14.73 12.23
N ILE A 408 -30.30 -15.76 13.05
CA ILE A 408 -29.39 -15.67 14.21
C ILE A 408 -27.94 -15.44 13.74
N ARG A 409 -27.52 -16.16 12.69
CA ARG A 409 -26.19 -16.02 12.08
C ARG A 409 -25.95 -14.61 11.54
N ASP A 410 -26.89 -14.07 10.78
CA ASP A 410 -26.73 -12.77 10.12
C ASP A 410 -26.68 -11.62 11.15
N ASP A 411 -27.49 -11.69 12.22
CA ASP A 411 -27.44 -10.77 13.36
C ASP A 411 -26.08 -10.83 14.08
N ALA A 412 -25.56 -12.04 14.33
CA ALA A 412 -24.25 -12.23 14.95
C ALA A 412 -23.12 -11.69 14.06
N LYS A 413 -23.20 -11.94 12.75
CA LYS A 413 -22.24 -11.44 11.74
C LYS A 413 -22.23 -9.91 11.72
N GLN A 414 -23.39 -9.26 11.70
CA GLN A 414 -23.49 -7.80 11.70
C GLN A 414 -22.80 -7.17 12.91
N LYS A 415 -23.04 -7.71 14.11
CA LYS A 415 -22.41 -7.22 15.36
C LYS A 415 -20.90 -7.45 15.38
N LEU A 416 -20.42 -8.60 14.90
CA LEU A 416 -19.00 -8.88 14.74
C LEU A 416 -18.34 -7.87 13.79
N THR A 417 -18.95 -7.61 12.63
CA THR A 417 -18.46 -6.61 11.67
C THR A 417 -18.41 -5.21 12.28
N GLU A 418 -19.42 -4.82 13.08
CA GLU A 418 -19.43 -3.53 13.78
C GLU A 418 -18.31 -3.42 14.82
N LYS A 419 -18.07 -4.48 15.61
CA LYS A 419 -16.92 -4.53 16.52
C LYS A 419 -15.58 -4.41 15.78
N ILE A 420 -15.41 -5.13 14.68
CA ILE A 420 -14.20 -5.06 13.86
C ILE A 420 -14.00 -3.66 13.30
N ARG A 421 -15.05 -2.99 12.81
CA ARG A 421 -15.00 -1.59 12.36
C ARG A 421 -14.58 -0.64 13.49
N ASN A 422 -15.11 -0.82 14.69
CA ASN A 422 -14.73 0.00 15.85
C ASN A 422 -13.25 -0.18 16.22
N TYR A 423 -12.74 -1.41 16.23
CA TYR A 423 -11.31 -1.65 16.47
C TYR A 423 -10.42 -1.16 15.32
N LEU A 424 -10.89 -1.22 14.06
CA LEU A 424 -10.16 -0.68 12.91
C LEU A 424 -10.06 0.84 13.00
N ALA A 425 -11.14 1.51 13.40
CA ALA A 425 -11.12 2.94 13.68
C ALA A 425 -10.11 3.29 14.78
N ARG A 426 -10.09 2.53 15.89
CA ARG A 426 -9.10 2.69 16.97
C ARG A 426 -7.67 2.45 16.48
N PHE A 427 -7.44 1.43 15.66
CA PHE A 427 -6.13 1.12 15.09
C PHE A 427 -5.64 2.24 14.17
N ASN A 428 -6.52 2.75 13.30
CA ASN A 428 -6.20 3.86 12.40
C ASN A 428 -5.94 5.16 13.16
N GLU A 429 -6.71 5.43 14.21
CA GLU A 429 -6.47 6.57 15.11
C GLU A 429 -5.10 6.44 15.78
N LEU A 430 -4.77 5.26 16.31
CA LEU A 430 -3.47 4.98 16.90
C LEU A 430 -2.32 5.21 15.90
N ALA A 431 -2.45 4.71 14.68
CA ALA A 431 -1.46 4.89 13.62
C ALA A 431 -1.28 6.36 13.22
N THR A 432 -2.36 7.09 12.94
CA THR A 432 -2.27 8.49 12.46
C THR A 432 -1.91 9.51 13.54
N SER A 433 -2.25 9.25 14.80
CA SER A 433 -2.03 10.21 15.87
C SER A 433 -0.78 9.95 16.68
N ALA A 434 -0.22 8.74 16.66
CA ALA A 434 1.10 8.53 17.22
C ALA A 434 2.19 9.28 16.45
N ASP A 435 2.12 9.32 15.11
CA ASP A 435 3.01 10.12 14.24
C ASP A 435 2.94 11.64 14.53
N ARG A 436 1.86 12.13 15.18
CA ARG A 436 1.70 13.54 15.55
C ARG A 436 2.15 13.87 16.98
N VAL A 437 2.28 12.86 17.84
CA VAL A 437 2.58 13.04 19.26
C VAL A 437 4.04 12.70 19.56
N LEU A 438 4.60 11.74 18.82
CA LEU A 438 5.97 11.26 18.96
C LEU A 438 6.75 11.61 17.68
N ASP A 439 7.83 12.39 17.79
CA ASP A 439 8.59 12.88 16.63
C ASP A 439 9.43 11.76 15.93
N TYR A 440 9.59 10.60 16.57
CA TYR A 440 10.46 9.50 16.08
C TYR A 440 9.79 8.12 16.00
N ALA A 441 8.53 7.97 16.41
CA ALA A 441 7.90 6.65 16.47
C ALA A 441 7.16 6.32 15.16
N GLN A 442 7.83 5.67 14.22
CA GLN A 442 7.13 5.00 13.12
C GLN A 442 6.39 3.77 13.66
N LEU A 443 5.11 3.91 13.98
CA LEU A 443 4.22 2.76 14.21
C LEU A 443 3.90 2.09 12.87
N SER A 444 4.91 1.45 12.29
CA SER A 444 4.80 0.72 11.03
C SER A 444 4.14 -0.64 11.27
N LYS A 445 2.81 -0.65 11.29
CA LYS A 445 2.02 -1.84 10.92
C LYS A 445 0.82 -1.40 10.09
N LYS A 446 0.75 -1.87 8.84
CA LYS A 446 -0.40 -1.66 7.95
C LYS A 446 -1.64 -2.26 8.58
N ALA A 447 -2.71 -1.48 8.67
CA ALA A 447 -4.04 -1.98 9.01
C ALA A 447 -4.51 -2.98 7.93
N PRO A 448 -5.14 -4.11 8.30
CA PRO A 448 -5.83 -4.96 7.33
C PRO A 448 -6.94 -4.18 6.64
N LYS A 449 -7.15 -4.44 5.34
CA LYS A 449 -8.15 -3.73 4.52
C LYS A 449 -9.56 -4.22 4.88
N VAL A 450 -10.51 -3.29 4.92
CA VAL A 450 -11.94 -3.53 5.20
C VAL A 450 -12.61 -4.42 4.14
N GLU A 451 -12.01 -4.51 2.95
CA GLU A 451 -12.54 -5.21 1.77
C GLU A 451 -12.55 -6.76 1.92
N ASP A 452 -11.90 -7.33 2.95
CA ASP A 452 -11.87 -8.78 3.19
C ASP A 452 -12.95 -9.28 4.20
N LEU A 453 -13.90 -8.43 4.62
CA LEU A 453 -14.89 -8.76 5.67
C LEU A 453 -16.11 -9.59 5.20
N GLU A 454 -15.96 -10.39 4.15
CA GLU A 454 -17.00 -11.29 3.62
C GLU A 454 -16.80 -12.77 4.01
N GLY A 455 -16.24 -13.03 5.20
CA GLY A 455 -16.00 -14.40 5.68
C GLY A 455 -17.11 -15.03 6.54
N SER A 456 -16.89 -16.28 6.96
CA SER A 456 -17.69 -17.00 7.98
C SER A 456 -17.53 -16.37 9.37
N ILE A 457 -18.39 -16.74 10.33
CA ILE A 457 -18.31 -16.24 11.72
C ILE A 457 -16.93 -16.54 12.35
N VAL A 458 -16.34 -17.69 12.03
CA VAL A 458 -15.00 -18.09 12.52
C VAL A 458 -13.93 -17.14 12.02
N TYR A 459 -13.93 -16.83 10.72
CA TYR A 459 -12.97 -15.90 10.12
C TYR A 459 -13.08 -14.50 10.73
N LEU A 460 -14.30 -14.03 10.99
CA LEU A 460 -14.54 -12.73 11.62
C LEU A 460 -14.05 -12.71 13.08
N LEU A 461 -14.22 -13.79 13.84
CA LEU A 461 -13.69 -13.91 15.19
C LEU A 461 -12.16 -13.92 15.21
N GLU A 462 -11.50 -14.67 14.31
CA GLU A 462 -10.04 -14.65 14.19
C GLU A 462 -9.52 -13.25 13.80
N SER A 463 -10.20 -12.60 12.86
CA SER A 463 -9.88 -11.24 12.43
C SER A 463 -10.02 -10.24 13.58
N LEU A 464 -11.10 -10.33 14.36
CA LEU A 464 -11.31 -9.50 15.56
C LEU A 464 -10.19 -9.71 16.58
N ASN A 465 -9.80 -10.97 16.84
CA ASN A 465 -8.75 -11.30 17.81
C ASN A 465 -7.38 -10.77 17.37
N ASN A 466 -7.02 -10.95 16.10
CA ASN A 466 -5.78 -10.41 15.52
C ASN A 466 -5.74 -8.88 15.60
N LEU A 467 -6.86 -8.23 15.30
CA LEU A 467 -6.99 -6.78 15.35
C LEU A 467 -6.91 -6.26 16.79
N ARG A 468 -7.52 -6.96 17.75
CA ARG A 468 -7.44 -6.67 19.19
C ARG A 468 -6.00 -6.74 19.69
N ASN A 469 -5.30 -7.83 19.38
CA ASN A 469 -3.88 -8.01 19.72
C ASN A 469 -3.00 -6.92 19.08
N ALA A 470 -3.29 -6.53 17.84
CA ALA A 470 -2.57 -5.47 17.15
C ALA A 470 -2.80 -4.09 17.80
N VAL A 471 -4.02 -3.78 18.22
CA VAL A 471 -4.34 -2.55 18.96
C VAL A 471 -3.67 -2.56 20.32
N GLU A 472 -3.81 -3.63 21.13
CA GLU A 472 -3.20 -3.73 22.46
C GLU A 472 -1.66 -3.65 22.40
N SER A 473 -1.04 -4.36 21.46
CA SER A 473 0.40 -4.26 21.20
C SER A 473 0.81 -2.84 20.77
N GLY A 474 0.01 -2.20 19.92
CA GLY A 474 0.22 -0.82 19.48
C GLY A 474 0.15 0.18 20.63
N VAL A 475 -0.83 0.03 21.54
CA VAL A 475 -0.96 0.87 22.73
C VAL A 475 0.22 0.69 23.67
N SER A 476 0.68 -0.55 23.90
CA SER A 476 1.87 -0.81 24.71
C SER A 476 3.11 -0.14 24.11
N THR A 477 3.30 -0.28 22.79
CA THR A 477 4.44 0.31 22.09
C THR A 477 4.40 1.84 22.17
N PHE A 478 3.20 2.42 22.04
CA PHE A 478 3.01 3.87 22.18
C PHE A 478 3.32 4.36 23.60
N ARG A 479 2.91 3.62 24.64
CA ARG A 479 3.25 3.94 26.04
C ARG A 479 4.76 3.93 26.26
N ASP A 480 5.43 2.87 25.80
CA ASP A 480 6.88 2.73 25.95
C ASP A 480 7.63 3.86 25.24
N ALA A 481 7.16 4.24 24.04
CA ALA A 481 7.73 5.35 23.30
C ALA A 481 7.51 6.71 23.99
N CYS A 482 6.31 6.97 24.53
CA CYS A 482 6.07 8.19 25.33
C CYS A 482 7.00 8.27 26.54
N LYS A 483 7.22 7.15 27.22
CA LYS A 483 8.11 7.06 28.38
C LYS A 483 9.57 7.29 28.00
N GLN A 484 10.02 6.67 26.91
CA GLN A 484 11.37 6.88 26.37
C GLN A 484 11.58 8.36 26.03
N GLU A 485 10.57 9.02 25.47
CA GLU A 485 10.60 10.45 25.15
C GLU A 485 10.79 11.31 26.42
N VAL A 486 9.96 11.07 27.43
CA VAL A 486 10.02 11.76 28.73
C VAL A 486 11.37 11.55 29.42
N ASN A 487 11.88 10.31 29.43
CA ASN A 487 13.16 9.97 30.05
C ASN A 487 14.35 10.61 29.33
N ALA A 488 14.34 10.67 28.00
CA ALA A 488 15.40 11.35 27.23
C ALA A 488 15.51 12.83 27.61
N ILE A 489 14.37 13.51 27.81
CA ILE A 489 14.33 14.90 28.28
C ILE A 489 14.90 15.03 29.70
N ILE A 490 14.57 14.09 30.61
CA ILE A 490 15.11 14.07 31.98
C ILE A 490 16.64 13.94 31.94
N GLU A 491 17.17 12.96 31.20
CA GLU A 491 18.62 12.74 31.07
C GLU A 491 19.31 13.98 30.51
N ASP A 492 18.76 14.58 29.44
CA ASP A 492 19.32 15.79 28.85
C ASP A 492 19.33 16.99 29.81
N LEU A 493 18.28 17.18 30.63
CA LEU A 493 18.25 18.23 31.65
C LEU A 493 19.29 18.00 32.76
N GLN A 494 19.54 16.74 33.13
CA GLN A 494 20.54 16.39 34.15
C GLN A 494 21.98 16.64 33.68
N THR A 495 22.24 16.70 32.37
CA THR A 495 23.58 17.06 31.84
C THR A 495 23.90 18.56 31.93
N ILE A 496 22.93 19.42 32.25
CA ILE A 496 23.18 20.85 32.47
C ILE A 496 24.11 20.98 33.70
N LYS A 497 25.08 21.91 33.62
CA LYS A 497 26.10 22.10 34.67
C LYS A 497 25.45 22.20 36.08
N PRO A 498 26.01 21.52 37.11
CA PRO A 498 25.42 21.44 38.45
C PRO A 498 25.04 22.79 39.07
N ASP A 499 25.85 23.83 38.84
CA ASP A 499 25.62 25.20 39.35
C ASP A 499 24.27 25.81 38.92
N TYR A 500 23.67 25.27 37.86
CA TYR A 500 22.38 25.71 37.31
C TYR A 500 21.29 24.63 37.38
N ALA A 501 21.61 23.43 37.87
CA ALA A 501 20.70 22.28 37.86
C ALA A 501 19.44 22.52 38.72
N GLU A 502 19.56 23.26 39.83
CA GLU A 502 18.43 23.64 40.70
C GLU A 502 17.29 24.35 39.96
N ILE A 503 17.62 25.09 38.88
CA ILE A 503 16.63 25.83 38.09
C ILE A 503 15.69 24.87 37.35
N PHE A 504 16.18 23.70 36.95
CA PHE A 504 15.45 22.72 36.14
C PHE A 504 14.86 21.56 36.95
N MET A 505 15.19 21.44 38.25
CA MET A 505 14.65 20.39 39.13
C MET A 505 13.12 20.31 39.17
N PRO A 506 12.35 21.43 39.23
CA PRO A 506 10.88 21.36 39.20
C PRO A 506 10.31 20.77 37.90
N ILE A 507 11.06 20.85 36.79
CA ILE A 507 10.67 20.25 35.51
C ILE A 507 10.97 18.75 35.52
N ILE A 508 12.11 18.34 36.08
CA ILE A 508 12.50 16.94 36.21
C ILE A 508 11.48 16.17 37.06
N VAL A 509 11.06 16.72 38.20
CA VAL A 509 10.06 16.08 39.08
C VAL A 509 8.71 15.89 38.36
N ASP A 510 8.23 16.91 37.65
CA ASP A 510 7.00 16.82 36.86
C ASP A 510 7.09 15.78 35.72
N LEU A 511 8.26 15.65 35.09
CA LEU A 511 8.53 14.64 34.06
C LEU A 511 8.54 13.23 34.67
N GLU A 512 9.14 13.03 35.85
CA GLU A 512 9.15 11.75 36.57
C GLU A 512 7.74 11.32 37.02
N ASP A 513 6.95 12.27 37.53
CA ASP A 513 5.54 12.07 37.89
C ASP A 513 4.69 11.76 36.64
N GLY A 514 4.95 12.47 35.53
CA GLY A 514 4.33 12.20 34.24
C GLY A 514 4.64 10.80 33.70
N ALA A 515 5.91 10.36 33.79
CA ALA A 515 6.34 9.03 33.39
C ALA A 515 5.64 7.92 34.19
N THR A 516 5.50 8.11 35.51
CA THR A 516 4.80 7.14 36.38
C THR A 516 3.29 7.14 36.18
N ASN A 517 2.68 8.25 35.76
CA ASN A 517 1.27 8.28 35.40
C ASN A 517 0.99 7.60 34.06
N LEU A 518 1.90 7.70 33.08
CA LEU A 518 1.80 6.97 31.80
C LEU A 518 1.78 5.44 32.00
N ASP A 519 2.52 4.92 32.99
CA ASP A 519 2.53 3.48 33.32
C ASP A 519 1.16 2.95 33.80
N LYS A 520 0.30 3.82 34.35
CA LYS A 520 -1.01 3.44 34.92
C LYS A 520 -2.16 3.49 33.90
N LYS A 521 -1.91 3.88 32.65
CA LYS A 521 -2.95 4.12 31.63
C LYS A 521 -2.90 3.07 30.53
N ASP A 522 -4.00 2.34 30.34
CA ASP A 522 -4.15 1.26 29.34
C ASP A 522 -4.88 1.67 28.07
N GLU A 523 -5.44 2.87 28.02
CA GLU A 523 -6.15 3.37 26.83
C GLU A 523 -5.32 4.40 26.07
N PHE A 524 -5.30 4.27 24.74
CA PHE A 524 -4.59 5.19 23.84
C PHE A 524 -4.99 6.65 24.03
N GLY A 525 -6.30 6.94 24.10
CA GLY A 525 -6.80 8.30 24.29
C GLY A 525 -6.34 8.93 25.61
N ALA A 526 -6.26 8.11 26.66
CA ALA A 526 -5.76 8.55 27.96
C ALA A 526 -4.25 8.82 27.93
N LEU A 527 -3.46 7.92 27.32
CA LEU A 527 -2.01 8.12 27.14
C LEU A 527 -1.69 9.38 26.34
N ARG A 528 -2.43 9.61 25.24
CA ARG A 528 -2.28 10.80 24.40
C ARG A 528 -2.61 12.09 25.14
N SER A 529 -3.69 12.10 25.91
CA SER A 529 -4.08 13.27 26.72
C SER A 529 -3.05 13.57 27.81
N GLU A 530 -2.53 12.54 28.46
CA GLU A 530 -1.48 12.68 29.48
C GLU A 530 -0.20 13.25 28.87
N MET A 531 0.29 12.68 27.76
CA MET A 531 1.50 13.17 27.09
C MET A 531 1.37 14.63 26.64
N ARG A 532 0.18 15.03 26.15
CA ARG A 532 -0.08 16.44 25.81
C ARG A 532 -0.03 17.34 27.05
N THR A 533 -0.62 16.89 28.15
CA THR A 533 -0.64 17.64 29.41
C THR A 533 0.77 17.80 29.98
N ILE A 534 1.60 16.75 29.91
CA ILE A 534 3.02 16.79 30.26
C ILE A 534 3.74 17.83 29.39
N LYS A 535 3.60 17.77 28.04
CA LYS A 535 4.23 18.73 27.12
C LYS A 535 3.81 20.17 27.41
N ASP A 536 2.52 20.43 27.57
CA ASP A 536 1.98 21.77 27.81
C ASP A 536 2.43 22.33 29.18
N SER A 537 2.43 21.51 30.24
CA SER A 537 2.91 21.89 31.58
C SER A 537 4.39 22.25 31.58
N ILE A 538 5.21 21.42 30.93
CA ILE A 538 6.66 21.62 30.87
C ILE A 538 6.99 22.86 30.05
N LEU A 539 6.33 23.11 28.92
CA LEU A 539 6.59 24.30 28.10
C LEU A 539 6.42 25.60 28.89
N VAL A 540 5.42 25.67 29.77
CA VAL A 540 5.21 26.82 30.66
C VAL A 540 6.37 26.97 31.64
N LYS A 541 6.71 25.89 32.36
CA LYS A 541 7.81 25.89 33.35
C LYS A 541 9.20 26.09 32.72
N ALA A 542 9.39 25.62 31.49
CA ALA A 542 10.60 25.71 30.69
C ALA A 542 10.94 27.18 30.38
N LYS A 543 9.93 27.95 29.99
CA LYS A 543 10.07 29.39 29.75
C LYS A 543 10.53 30.11 31.02
N ASP A 544 9.86 29.87 32.15
CA ASP A 544 10.20 30.50 33.43
C ASP A 544 11.62 30.10 33.89
N SER A 545 12.00 28.84 33.70
CA SER A 545 13.33 28.32 34.07
C SER A 545 14.44 28.94 33.22
N LEU A 546 14.23 29.06 31.90
CA LEU A 546 15.18 29.73 31.01
C LEU A 546 15.24 31.26 31.26
N GLU A 547 14.13 31.90 31.60
CA GLU A 547 14.13 33.32 31.99
C GLU A 547 14.91 33.53 33.29
N ASN A 548 14.76 32.62 34.25
CA ASN A 548 15.52 32.63 35.50
C ASN A 548 17.03 32.41 35.26
N LEU A 549 17.40 31.44 34.40
CA LEU A 549 18.79 31.24 33.99
C LEU A 549 19.37 32.51 33.35
N ARG A 550 18.67 33.08 32.36
CA ARG A 550 19.06 34.33 31.70
C ARG A 550 19.20 35.47 32.70
N TYR A 551 18.27 35.60 33.65
CA TYR A 551 18.33 36.62 34.69
C TYR A 551 19.57 36.47 35.58
N ARG A 552 19.85 35.26 36.09
CA ARG A 552 21.04 34.99 36.91
C ARG A 552 22.34 35.33 36.17
N LEU A 553 22.49 34.88 34.92
CA LEU A 553 23.65 35.20 34.09
C LEU A 553 23.78 36.72 33.87
N ARG A 554 22.66 37.41 33.62
CA ARG A 554 22.65 38.87 33.43
C ARG A 554 23.03 39.64 34.68
N VAL A 555 22.65 39.16 35.87
CA VAL A 555 23.06 39.74 37.15
C VAL A 555 24.58 39.61 37.32
N LYS A 556 25.16 38.43 37.07
CA LYS A 556 26.62 38.23 37.12
C LYS A 556 27.35 39.17 36.16
N ILE A 557 26.87 39.30 34.92
CA ILE A 557 27.42 40.22 33.91
C ILE A 557 27.33 41.68 34.38
N ARG A 558 26.19 42.12 34.92
CA ARG A 558 26.01 43.51 35.39
C ARG A 558 26.91 43.85 36.56
N LEU A 559 27.05 42.93 37.53
CA LEU A 559 27.93 43.12 38.68
C LEU A 559 29.39 43.23 38.23
N ALA A 560 29.84 42.35 37.33
CA ALA A 560 31.18 42.41 36.76
C ALA A 560 31.40 43.68 35.93
N ALA A 561 30.45 44.05 35.07
CA ALA A 561 30.53 45.26 34.26
C ALA A 561 30.61 46.54 35.12
N ALA A 562 29.86 46.62 36.22
CA ALA A 562 29.92 47.74 37.15
C ALA A 562 31.30 47.88 37.81
N LYS A 563 31.92 46.75 38.21
CA LYS A 563 33.28 46.72 38.74
C LYS A 563 34.33 47.09 37.70
N LEU A 564 34.22 46.56 36.48
CA LEU A 564 35.12 46.91 35.35
C LEU A 564 35.06 48.41 35.03
N MET A 565 33.86 48.99 34.96
CA MET A 565 33.68 50.43 34.77
C MET A 565 34.23 51.25 35.96
N GLY A 566 34.06 50.76 37.19
CA GLY A 566 34.65 51.35 38.39
C GLY A 566 36.18 51.35 38.37
N ALA A 567 36.78 50.31 37.81
CA ALA A 567 38.22 50.18 37.56
C ALA A 567 38.71 50.95 36.31
N GLY A 568 37.83 51.68 35.61
CA GLY A 568 38.18 52.46 34.41
C GLY A 568 38.41 51.64 33.14
N VAL A 569 38.02 50.37 33.12
CA VAL A 569 38.25 49.46 31.98
C VAL A 569 37.07 49.47 31.02
N THR A 570 37.33 49.70 29.74
CA THR A 570 36.33 49.58 28.67
C THR A 570 36.12 48.13 28.28
N ILE A 571 34.87 47.66 28.34
CA ILE A 571 34.52 46.29 27.93
C ILE A 571 34.72 46.13 26.41
N PRO A 572 35.45 45.11 25.94
CA PRO A 572 35.70 44.89 24.51
C PRO A 572 34.41 44.78 23.68
N PRO A 573 34.40 45.26 22.43
CA PRO A 573 33.24 45.17 21.53
C PRO A 573 32.71 43.74 21.36
N GLU A 574 33.60 42.75 21.28
CA GLU A 574 33.27 41.33 21.11
C GLU A 574 32.49 40.79 22.32
N VAL A 575 32.83 41.25 23.53
CA VAL A 575 32.11 40.91 24.76
C VAL A 575 30.75 41.61 24.80
N GLN A 576 30.65 42.85 24.32
CA GLN A 576 29.36 43.57 24.21
C GLN A 576 28.42 42.92 23.20
N GLU A 577 28.95 42.44 22.07
CA GLU A 577 28.21 41.65 21.08
C GLU A 577 27.73 40.33 21.69
N ALA A 578 28.59 39.61 22.43
CA ALA A 578 28.21 38.38 23.12
C ALA A 578 27.14 38.61 24.20
N ILE A 579 27.20 39.73 24.95
CA ILE A 579 26.14 40.13 25.90
C ILE A 579 24.83 40.40 25.16
N SER A 580 24.90 41.03 23.99
CA SER A 580 23.72 41.29 23.14
C SER A 580 23.14 40.00 22.56
N GLU A 581 23.99 39.07 22.13
CA GLU A 581 23.62 37.73 21.69
C GLU A 581 22.88 36.99 22.81
N LEU A 582 23.44 36.95 24.04
CA LEU A 582 22.81 36.34 25.21
C LEU A 582 21.44 36.94 25.53
N ASN A 583 21.28 38.26 25.40
CA ASN A 583 20.01 38.95 25.65
C ASN A 583 18.95 38.63 24.59
N ASN A 584 19.37 38.38 23.35
CA ASN A 584 18.51 38.13 22.20
C ASN A 584 18.17 36.65 21.98
N ILE A 585 18.76 35.72 22.75
CA ILE A 585 18.33 34.32 22.72
C ILE A 585 16.86 34.25 23.13
N GLY A 586 16.04 33.72 22.20
CA GLY A 586 14.62 33.47 22.44
C GLY A 586 14.44 32.52 23.61
N VAL A 587 13.62 32.93 24.58
CA VAL A 587 13.31 32.13 25.78
C VAL A 587 12.07 31.25 25.59
N ALA A 588 11.46 31.33 24.40
CA ALA A 588 10.41 30.41 23.99
C ALA A 588 11.07 29.13 23.46
N ALA A 589 11.03 28.07 24.25
CA ALA A 589 11.24 26.73 23.72
C ALA A 589 10.05 26.39 22.81
N GLU A 590 10.28 26.21 21.52
CA GLU A 590 9.22 25.80 20.57
C GLU A 590 8.78 24.36 20.85
N THR A 591 9.68 23.55 21.40
CA THR A 591 9.45 22.16 21.82
C THR A 591 10.18 21.87 23.13
N VAL A 592 9.68 20.92 23.92
CA VAL A 592 10.29 20.52 25.21
C VAL A 592 11.75 20.08 25.04
N PHE A 593 12.10 19.48 23.90
CA PHE A 593 13.47 19.05 23.58
C PHE A 593 14.45 20.19 23.29
N SER A 594 13.95 21.37 22.93
CA SER A 594 14.84 22.53 22.69
C SER A 594 15.34 23.14 24.00
N LEU A 595 14.72 22.83 25.15
CA LEU A 595 15.03 23.41 26.45
C LEU A 595 16.49 23.18 26.88
N PRO A 596 17.04 21.94 26.90
CA PRO A 596 18.44 21.70 27.24
C PRO A 596 19.41 22.39 26.28
N ALA A 597 19.10 22.38 24.97
CA ALA A 597 19.94 23.00 23.96
C ALA A 597 20.01 24.54 24.12
N ILE A 598 18.88 25.19 24.39
CA ILE A 598 18.81 26.63 24.66
C ILE A 598 19.58 26.98 25.94
N ALA A 599 19.42 26.19 27.01
CA ALA A 599 20.15 26.39 28.26
C ALA A 599 21.67 26.25 28.09
N ARG A 600 22.12 25.19 27.40
CA ARG A 600 23.56 24.98 27.09
C ARG A 600 24.12 26.14 26.27
N LYS A 601 23.38 26.64 25.27
CA LYS A 601 23.80 27.78 24.45
C LYS A 601 23.95 29.07 25.28
N MET A 602 23.03 29.35 26.20
CA MET A 602 23.13 30.51 27.11
C MET A 602 24.38 30.41 28.01
N ILE A 603 24.64 29.23 28.58
CA ILE A 603 25.81 28.98 29.42
C ILE A 603 27.10 29.10 28.60
N GLU A 604 27.12 28.54 27.38
CA GLU A 604 28.29 28.59 26.50
C GLU A 604 28.67 30.03 26.13
N ILE A 605 27.71 30.87 25.77
CA ILE A 605 27.97 32.29 25.48
C ILE A 605 28.51 33.01 26.71
N TYR A 606 27.96 32.73 27.89
CA TYR A 606 28.44 33.32 29.14
C TYR A 606 29.88 32.90 29.50
N GLU A 607 30.21 31.60 29.44
CA GLU A 607 31.52 31.11 29.87
C GLU A 607 32.59 31.35 28.79
N LYS A 608 32.34 30.95 27.54
CA LYS A 608 33.36 30.97 26.49
C LYS A 608 33.54 32.32 25.81
N LYS A 609 32.48 33.11 25.65
CA LYS A 609 32.59 34.41 24.96
C LYS A 609 32.73 35.57 25.94
N ILE A 610 31.88 35.63 26.96
CA ILE A 610 31.85 36.75 27.90
C ILE A 610 32.94 36.61 28.98
N SER A 611 32.95 35.49 29.72
CA SER A 611 33.89 35.30 30.83
C SER A 611 35.32 35.18 30.32
N SER A 612 35.58 34.34 29.31
CA SER A 612 36.91 34.21 28.70
C SER A 612 37.43 35.55 28.18
N GLY A 613 36.64 36.30 27.40
CA GLY A 613 37.10 37.58 26.83
C GLY A 613 37.46 38.63 27.89
N VAL A 614 36.79 38.63 29.04
CA VAL A 614 37.15 39.51 30.16
C VAL A 614 38.39 39.01 30.91
N ILE A 615 38.59 37.69 31.02
CA ILE A 615 39.79 37.10 31.61
C ILE A 615 41.01 37.37 30.72
N ASP A 616 40.88 37.25 29.40
CA ASP A 616 41.97 37.51 28.46
C ASP A 616 42.43 38.98 28.56
N LEU A 617 41.49 39.92 28.64
CA LEU A 617 41.78 41.34 28.87
C LEU A 617 42.47 41.58 30.24
N LEU A 618 42.09 40.83 31.28
CA LEU A 618 42.74 40.92 32.59
C LEU A 618 44.20 40.50 32.47
N MET A 619 44.47 39.39 31.79
CA MET A 619 45.82 38.85 31.62
C MET A 619 46.72 39.80 30.82
N GLU A 620 46.19 40.43 29.77
CA GLU A 620 46.91 41.46 29.00
C GLU A 620 47.32 42.64 29.89
N ASN A 621 46.37 43.17 30.68
CA ASN A 621 46.65 44.29 31.59
C ASN A 621 47.62 43.91 32.72
N VAL A 622 47.57 42.68 33.23
CA VAL A 622 48.53 42.16 34.22
C VAL A 622 49.93 42.09 33.62
N ASP A 623 50.07 41.57 32.40
CA ASP A 623 51.36 41.44 31.71
C ASP A 623 52.01 42.80 31.44
N ASP A 624 51.23 43.82 31.05
CA ASP A 624 51.75 45.15 30.78
C ASP A 624 52.16 45.90 32.06
N LEU A 625 51.39 45.74 33.14
CA LEU A 625 51.76 46.28 34.46
C LEU A 625 53.00 45.57 35.04
N GLU A 626 53.11 44.25 34.88
CA GLU A 626 54.27 43.47 35.34
C GLU A 626 55.55 43.98 34.65
N LYS A 627 55.56 44.10 33.33
CA LYS A 627 56.71 44.64 32.58
C LYS A 627 57.10 46.05 33.00
N SER A 628 56.11 46.89 33.30
CA SER A 628 56.33 48.28 33.70
C SER A 628 56.97 48.36 35.09
N PHE A 629 56.50 47.54 36.04
CA PHE A 629 57.09 47.48 37.38
C PHE A 629 58.46 46.78 37.40
N GLU A 630 58.70 45.75 36.58
CA GLU A 630 60.04 45.14 36.46
C GLU A 630 61.08 46.16 35.97
N LYS A 631 60.71 47.04 35.03
CA LYS A 631 61.58 48.13 34.58
C LYS A 631 61.80 49.17 35.68
N ALA A 632 60.76 49.54 36.43
CA ALA A 632 60.90 50.49 37.54
C ALA A 632 61.79 49.93 38.67
N GLU A 633 61.71 48.63 38.96
CA GLU A 633 62.59 47.94 39.91
C GLU A 633 64.06 48.04 39.49
N SER A 634 64.36 47.87 38.20
CA SER A 634 65.73 47.97 37.67
C SER A 634 66.37 49.36 37.83
N ILE A 635 65.55 50.39 38.01
CA ILE A 635 65.94 51.80 38.14
C ILE A 635 66.01 52.24 39.62
N GLY A 636 65.65 51.32 40.53
CA GLY A 636 65.74 51.50 41.98
C GLY A 636 64.43 51.86 42.68
N VAL A 637 63.26 51.64 42.05
CA VAL A 637 61.96 51.82 42.71
C VAL A 637 61.58 50.55 43.48
N GLU A 638 61.24 50.65 44.77
CA GLU A 638 60.84 49.51 45.60
C GLU A 638 59.41 49.01 45.32
N VAL A 639 59.26 48.10 44.33
CA VAL A 639 57.96 47.58 43.83
C VAL A 639 57.76 46.06 43.95
N SER A 640 58.59 45.38 44.75
CA SER A 640 58.62 43.91 44.87
C SER A 640 57.32 43.29 45.40
N LYS A 641 56.59 43.97 46.28
CA LYS A 641 55.30 43.49 46.82
C LYS A 641 54.20 43.55 45.77
N GLU A 642 54.21 44.59 44.95
CA GLU A 642 53.24 44.81 43.89
C GLU A 642 53.45 43.83 42.72
N LEU A 643 54.72 43.51 42.40
CA LEU A 643 55.07 42.43 41.47
C LEU A 643 54.60 41.04 41.94
N GLU A 644 54.66 40.75 43.24
CA GLU A 644 54.17 39.48 43.80
C GLU A 644 52.64 39.32 43.60
N VAL A 645 51.88 40.40 43.74
CA VAL A 645 50.43 40.40 43.51
C VAL A 645 50.11 40.14 42.03
N LEU A 646 50.84 40.76 41.09
CA LEU A 646 50.66 40.54 39.66
C LEU A 646 51.03 39.10 39.25
N ARG A 647 52.16 38.59 39.73
CA ARG A 647 52.61 37.21 39.49
C ARG A 647 51.63 36.17 40.04
N LYS A 648 51.00 36.45 41.19
CA LYS A 648 49.97 35.58 41.76
C LYS A 648 48.73 35.48 40.86
N ILE A 649 48.24 36.62 40.36
CA ILE A 649 47.09 36.66 39.43
C ILE A 649 47.42 35.88 38.15
N LYS A 650 48.67 35.98 37.66
CA LYS A 650 49.16 35.26 36.48
C LYS A 650 49.31 33.76 36.68
N SER A 651 49.77 33.32 37.86
CA SER A 651 49.91 31.89 38.19
C SER A 651 48.56 31.20 38.44
N GLU A 652 47.56 31.95 38.91
CA GLU A 652 46.22 31.44 39.23
C GLU A 652 45.15 32.32 38.56
N PRO A 653 44.96 32.21 37.23
CA PRO A 653 43.98 33.02 36.52
C PRO A 653 42.56 32.71 37.01
N PRO A 654 41.70 33.74 37.14
CA PRO A 654 40.33 33.56 37.60
C PRO A 654 39.52 32.73 36.59
N ARG A 655 38.69 31.81 37.10
CA ARG A 655 37.82 30.94 36.27
C ARG A 655 36.42 31.51 36.05
N GLU A 656 36.01 32.47 36.89
CA GLU A 656 34.69 33.08 36.85
C GLU A 656 34.78 34.59 36.62
N LEU A 657 33.77 35.15 35.97
CA LEU A 657 33.69 36.57 35.63
C LEU A 657 33.74 37.48 36.88
N GLU A 658 33.12 37.08 37.99
CA GLU A 658 33.13 37.86 39.23
C GLU A 658 34.54 37.95 39.83
N ALA A 659 35.27 36.84 39.85
CA ALA A 659 36.65 36.79 40.31
C ALA A 659 37.60 37.58 39.38
N ALA A 660 37.33 37.56 38.06
CA ALA A 660 38.06 38.40 37.11
C ALA A 660 37.83 39.90 37.38
N ALA A 661 36.58 40.30 37.64
CA ALA A 661 36.25 41.68 37.98
C ALA A 661 36.87 42.14 39.31
N ASP A 662 36.92 41.27 40.33
CA ASP A 662 37.61 41.55 41.60
C ASP A 662 39.13 41.77 41.41
N ASN A 663 39.75 41.03 40.49
CA ASN A 663 41.16 41.22 40.17
C ASN A 663 41.42 42.53 39.41
N PHE A 664 40.50 42.99 38.54
CA PHE A 664 40.61 44.33 37.95
C PHE A 664 40.51 45.45 39.00
N ASP A 665 39.63 45.31 39.98
CA ASP A 665 39.55 46.25 41.12
C ASP A 665 40.86 46.28 41.92
N ARG A 666 41.52 45.12 42.07
CA ARG A 666 42.87 45.05 42.68
C ARG A 666 43.93 45.76 41.83
N LEU A 667 43.91 45.60 40.51
CA LEU A 667 44.81 46.32 39.60
C LEU A 667 44.60 47.85 39.66
N ALA A 668 43.34 48.30 39.69
CA ALA A 668 43.01 49.72 39.86
C ALA A 668 43.52 50.28 41.19
N ASN A 669 43.38 49.53 42.28
CA ASN A 669 43.92 49.92 43.59
C ASN A 669 45.45 49.97 43.61
N LEU A 670 46.14 49.06 42.91
CA LEU A 670 47.59 49.09 42.77
C LEU A 670 48.06 50.34 42.00
N THR A 671 47.41 50.66 40.88
CA THR A 671 47.76 51.79 39.99
C THR A 671 47.37 53.17 40.53
N THR A 672 46.58 53.24 41.61
CA THR A 672 46.16 54.49 42.26
C THR A 672 46.68 54.63 43.70
N SER A 673 47.52 53.69 44.16
CA SER A 673 48.09 53.69 45.50
C SER A 673 48.97 54.92 45.74
N GLN A 674 48.61 55.73 46.75
CA GLN A 674 49.38 56.91 47.15
C GLN A 674 50.79 56.56 47.66
N GLU A 675 50.97 55.39 48.27
CA GLU A 675 52.28 54.95 48.75
C GLU A 675 53.23 54.67 47.59
N LEU A 676 52.74 54.02 46.54
CA LEU A 676 53.52 53.71 45.34
C LEU A 676 53.81 54.97 44.52
N HIS A 677 52.84 55.88 44.39
CA HIS A 677 53.07 57.21 43.82
C HIS A 677 54.18 57.99 44.55
N LYS A 678 54.21 57.95 45.89
CA LYS A 678 55.28 58.59 46.67
C LYS A 678 56.64 57.96 46.43
N LYS A 679 56.73 56.62 46.39
CA LYS A 679 57.98 55.91 46.08
C LYS A 679 58.54 56.31 44.71
N ILE A 680 57.69 56.33 43.68
CA ILE A 680 58.08 56.70 42.32
C ILE A 680 58.47 58.18 42.26
N ARG A 681 57.69 59.07 42.87
CA ARG A 681 57.98 60.52 42.88
C ARG A 681 59.29 60.84 43.59
N ASN A 682 59.55 60.24 44.76
CA ASN A 682 60.81 60.42 45.47
C ASN A 682 62.00 60.01 44.59
N ARG A 683 61.92 58.86 43.91
CA ARG A 683 62.99 58.41 43.01
C ARG A 683 63.17 59.34 41.81
N VAL A 684 62.08 59.86 41.25
CA VAL A 684 62.10 60.83 40.16
C VAL A 684 62.76 62.14 40.58
N ASP A 685 62.41 62.68 41.76
CA ASP A 685 62.98 63.92 42.31
C ASP A 685 64.48 63.74 42.63
N GLU A 686 64.87 62.60 43.18
CA GLU A 686 66.28 62.23 43.39
C GLU A 686 67.04 62.17 42.06
N ALA A 687 66.52 61.44 41.06
CA ALA A 687 67.16 61.28 39.76
C ALA A 687 67.30 62.63 39.02
N TYR A 688 66.29 63.48 39.11
CA TYR A 688 66.29 64.83 38.56
C TYR A 688 67.39 65.70 39.18
N THR A 689 67.54 65.65 40.50
CA THR A 689 68.57 66.41 41.23
C THR A 689 69.97 65.93 40.84
N GLN A 690 70.18 64.61 40.78
CA GLN A 690 71.46 64.00 40.37
C GLN A 690 71.88 64.42 38.96
N ILE A 691 70.93 64.40 38.00
CA ILE A 691 71.21 64.81 36.62
C ILE A 691 71.60 66.30 36.59
N LYS A 692 70.87 67.16 37.33
CA LYS A 692 71.14 68.59 37.35
C LYS A 692 72.53 68.92 37.93
N ASP A 693 72.91 68.28 39.02
CA ASP A 693 74.23 68.48 39.64
C ASP A 693 75.37 67.97 38.73
N ALA A 694 75.14 66.88 38.02
CA ALA A 694 76.11 66.29 37.10
C ALA A 694 76.34 67.11 35.81
N ILE A 695 75.35 67.90 35.37
CA ILE A 695 75.48 68.77 34.17
C ILE A 695 76.65 69.75 34.30
N HIS A 696 76.88 70.32 35.49
CA HIS A 696 77.99 71.26 35.72
C HIS A 696 79.37 70.63 35.46
N LEU A 697 79.56 69.34 35.73
CA LEU A 697 80.83 68.65 35.44
C LEU A 697 81.08 68.51 33.93
N PHE A 698 80.03 68.26 33.15
CA PHE A 698 80.15 68.20 31.69
C PHE A 698 80.36 69.58 31.05
N GLU A 699 79.89 70.65 31.69
CA GLU A 699 80.20 72.04 31.32
C GLU A 699 81.69 72.35 31.55
N GLU A 700 82.25 71.97 32.70
CA GLU A 700 83.67 72.17 33.03
C GLU A 700 84.62 71.41 32.09
N GLU A 701 84.24 70.22 31.62
CA GLU A 701 85.00 69.42 30.64
C GLU A 701 84.77 69.87 29.17
N GLY A 702 84.02 70.95 28.93
CA GLY A 702 83.90 71.60 27.63
C GLY A 702 82.89 70.98 26.65
N MET A 703 81.96 70.13 27.11
CA MET A 703 80.97 69.43 26.26
C MET A 703 79.64 70.19 26.09
N SER A 704 79.73 71.39 25.50
CA SER A 704 78.60 72.33 25.38
C SER A 704 77.36 71.79 24.63
N GLU A 705 77.50 71.00 23.56
CA GLU A 705 76.36 70.45 22.82
C GLU A 705 75.59 69.38 23.61
N PHE A 706 76.29 68.52 24.37
CA PHE A 706 75.69 67.49 25.19
C PHE A 706 74.91 68.11 26.37
N VAL A 707 75.49 69.13 27.00
CA VAL A 707 74.86 69.91 28.07
C VAL A 707 73.58 70.59 27.60
N GLN A 708 73.55 71.19 26.40
CA GLN A 708 72.33 71.82 25.87
C GLN A 708 71.19 70.80 25.67
N ARG A 709 71.51 69.60 25.19
CA ARG A 709 70.53 68.51 25.04
C ARG A 709 69.98 68.06 26.39
N LEU A 710 70.86 67.87 27.39
CA LEU A 710 70.46 67.49 28.75
C LEU A 710 69.59 68.56 29.40
N ASN A 711 69.97 69.84 29.31
CA ASN A 711 69.18 70.95 29.84
C ASN A 711 67.77 71.00 29.23
N THR A 712 67.64 70.74 27.92
CA THR A 712 66.32 70.69 27.24
C THR A 712 65.46 69.54 27.76
N LEU A 713 66.06 68.36 27.99
CA LEU A 713 65.37 67.19 28.54
C LEU A 713 64.96 67.40 30.00
N VAL A 714 65.82 68.04 30.80
CA VAL A 714 65.55 68.40 32.20
C VAL A 714 64.40 69.42 32.30
N GLU A 715 64.32 70.41 31.41
CA GLU A 715 63.20 71.36 31.35
C GLU A 715 61.87 70.66 30.98
N GLN A 716 61.89 69.72 30.03
CA GLN A 716 60.70 68.94 29.66
C GLN A 716 60.21 68.04 30.81
N VAL A 717 61.12 67.42 31.55
CA VAL A 717 60.77 66.59 32.70
C VAL A 717 60.23 67.43 33.85
N ALA A 718 60.80 68.61 34.11
CA ALA A 718 60.28 69.54 35.11
C ALA A 718 58.84 69.97 34.81
N ALA A 719 58.52 70.29 33.56
CA ALA A 719 57.15 70.64 33.15
C ALA A 719 56.15 69.48 33.31
N GLN A 720 56.61 68.23 33.18
CA GLN A 720 55.78 67.03 33.38
C GLN A 720 55.60 66.66 34.87
N LEU A 721 56.56 67.04 35.72
CA LEU A 721 56.53 66.84 37.17
C LEU A 721 55.59 67.79 37.92
N ASP A 722 55.37 69.00 37.39
CA ASP A 722 54.46 70.00 37.98
C ASP A 722 52.97 69.63 37.81
N THR A 723 52.64 68.75 36.87
CA THR A 723 51.31 68.15 36.74
C THR A 723 51.18 66.94 37.67
N GLU A 724 50.33 67.04 38.71
CA GLU A 724 49.96 65.88 39.52
C GLU A 724 49.21 64.85 38.67
N SER A 725 49.91 63.78 38.25
CA SER A 725 49.30 62.66 37.55
C SER A 725 48.41 61.86 38.50
N LYS A 726 47.24 61.44 37.98
CA LYS A 726 46.25 60.62 38.69
C LYS A 726 46.57 59.12 38.66
N HIS A 727 47.47 58.69 37.78
CA HIS A 727 47.79 57.28 37.55
C HIS A 727 49.31 57.05 37.54
N ILE A 728 49.73 55.93 38.13
CA ILE A 728 51.14 55.60 38.31
C ILE A 728 51.91 55.48 36.98
N ASN A 729 51.25 55.06 35.91
CA ASN A 729 51.89 54.84 34.60
C ASN A 729 52.55 56.11 34.02
N GLU A 730 51.91 57.28 34.15
CA GLU A 730 52.48 58.53 33.63
C GLU A 730 53.69 58.98 34.46
N SER A 731 53.66 58.76 35.78
CA SER A 731 54.79 59.05 36.67
C SER A 731 55.95 58.06 36.45
N LEU A 732 55.62 56.81 36.11
CA LEU A 732 56.58 55.75 35.81
C LEU A 732 57.28 56.01 34.47
N ASP A 733 56.57 56.48 33.44
CA ASP A 733 57.16 56.89 32.16
C ASP A 733 58.19 58.03 32.33
N VAL A 734 57.91 59.01 33.19
CA VAL A 734 58.86 60.08 33.53
C VAL A 734 60.10 59.50 34.23
N CYS A 735 59.90 58.54 35.15
CA CYS A 735 60.99 57.83 35.82
C CYS A 735 61.87 57.04 34.84
N LEU A 736 61.27 56.34 33.86
CA LEU A 736 62.00 55.57 32.84
C LEU A 736 62.84 56.50 31.94
N LYS A 737 62.30 57.67 31.56
CA LYS A 737 63.03 58.66 30.76
C LYS A 737 64.24 59.21 31.51
N LEU A 738 64.10 59.55 32.79
CA LEU A 738 65.22 60.03 33.60
C LEU A 738 66.29 58.96 33.77
N ALA A 739 65.92 57.70 33.97
CA ALA A 739 66.88 56.62 34.07
C ALA A 739 67.73 56.42 32.81
N SER A 740 67.09 56.49 31.63
CA SER A 740 67.81 56.44 30.35
C SER A 740 68.83 57.58 30.22
N VAL A 741 68.51 58.77 30.72
CA VAL A 741 69.43 59.92 30.74
C VAL A 741 70.58 59.66 31.71
N GLN A 742 70.33 59.08 32.89
CA GLN A 742 71.38 58.72 33.85
C GLN A 742 72.37 57.70 33.28
N GLU A 743 71.89 56.68 32.56
CA GLU A 743 72.75 55.70 31.88
C GLU A 743 73.64 56.34 30.79
N GLU A 744 73.09 57.27 30.02
CA GLU A 744 73.85 58.01 29.01
C GLU A 744 74.97 58.83 29.67
N MET A 745 74.67 59.54 30.78
CA MET A 745 75.65 60.33 31.53
C MET A 745 76.75 59.46 32.17
N LEU A 746 76.39 58.31 32.73
CA LEU A 746 77.34 57.33 33.28
C LEU A 746 78.33 56.84 32.22
N THR A 747 77.83 56.53 31.03
CA THR A 747 78.66 56.07 29.90
C THR A 747 79.66 57.14 29.49
N VAL A 748 79.21 58.40 29.45
CA VAL A 748 80.07 59.54 29.11
C VAL A 748 81.14 59.78 30.17
N ILE A 749 80.84 59.72 31.48
CA ILE A 749 81.84 59.89 32.56
C ILE A 749 82.95 58.83 32.46
N LYS A 750 82.58 57.56 32.25
CA LYS A 750 83.56 56.47 32.09
C LYS A 750 84.47 56.72 30.88
N SER A 751 83.90 57.22 29.78
CA SER A 751 84.66 57.58 28.57
C SER A 751 85.68 58.71 28.84
N ILE A 752 85.28 59.76 29.55
CA ILE A 752 86.19 60.86 29.94
C ILE A 752 87.32 60.32 30.84
N ALA A 753 87.00 59.52 31.85
CA ALA A 753 87.98 59.01 32.81
C ALA A 753 89.09 58.17 32.16
N ASN A 754 88.72 57.38 31.14
CA ASN A 754 89.66 56.58 30.35
C ASN A 754 90.57 57.49 29.50
N LYS A 755 89.99 58.48 28.82
CA LYS A 755 90.77 59.45 28.03
C LYS A 755 91.73 60.26 28.90
N ASP A 756 91.30 60.66 30.09
CA ASP A 756 92.15 61.33 31.07
C ASP A 756 93.28 60.44 31.57
N SER A 757 93.09 59.12 31.60
CA SER A 757 94.14 58.15 32.00
C SER A 757 95.28 58.15 31.00
N ASP A 758 94.95 58.06 29.72
CA ASP A 758 95.92 58.01 28.63
C ASP A 758 96.74 59.32 28.56
N ASN A 759 96.07 60.46 28.74
CA ASN A 759 96.73 61.77 28.80
C ASN A 759 97.65 61.90 30.02
N PHE A 760 97.20 61.38 31.16
CA PHE A 760 97.94 61.42 32.41
C PHE A 760 99.24 60.60 32.35
N ASP A 761 99.19 59.39 31.80
CA ASP A 761 100.37 58.54 31.62
C ASP A 761 101.38 59.16 30.64
N ALA A 762 100.90 59.86 29.61
CA ALA A 762 101.76 60.60 28.70
C ALA A 762 102.46 61.78 29.42
N GLU A 763 101.73 62.54 30.25
CA GLU A 763 102.27 63.67 31.00
C GLU A 763 103.33 63.25 32.04
N LEU A 764 103.13 62.10 32.72
CA LEU A 764 104.12 61.54 33.65
C LEU A 764 105.45 61.21 32.98
N ARG A 765 105.41 60.63 31.78
CA ARG A 765 106.61 60.25 31.02
C ARG A 765 107.36 61.46 30.45
N GLU A 766 106.65 62.55 30.16
CA GLU A 766 107.25 63.79 29.71
C GLU A 766 107.92 64.56 30.85
N LYS A 767 107.28 64.62 32.02
CA LYS A 767 107.76 65.45 33.15
C LYS A 767 108.80 64.79 34.05
N SER A 768 108.86 63.47 34.13
CA SER A 768 109.84 62.76 34.98
C SER A 768 110.89 62.01 34.15
N GLU A 769 112.15 62.45 34.23
CA GLU A 769 113.28 61.83 33.51
C GLU A 769 113.56 60.39 33.98
N TYR A 770 113.29 60.09 35.26
CA TYR A 770 113.58 58.78 35.87
C TYR A 770 112.32 57.92 36.08
N TYR A 771 111.19 58.25 35.46
CA TYR A 771 109.91 57.56 35.66
C TYR A 771 109.99 56.03 35.47
N SER A 772 110.71 55.56 34.45
CA SER A 772 110.93 54.12 34.21
C SER A 772 111.62 53.38 35.37
N THR A 773 112.39 54.09 36.21
CA THR A 773 113.01 53.53 37.43
C THR A 773 112.04 53.57 38.59
N ILE A 774 111.24 54.64 38.72
CA ILE A 774 110.14 54.75 39.69
C ILE A 774 109.13 53.61 39.49
N GLU A 775 108.71 53.39 38.25
CA GLU A 775 107.78 52.33 37.83
C GLU A 775 108.29 50.95 38.23
N ARG A 776 109.56 50.62 37.94
CA ARG A 776 110.16 49.33 38.33
C ARG A 776 110.30 49.15 39.84
N VAL A 777 110.50 50.23 40.60
CA VAL A 777 110.52 50.17 42.07
C VAL A 777 109.12 49.89 42.60
N PHE A 778 108.10 50.51 42.01
CA PHE A 778 106.70 50.22 42.34
C PHE A 778 106.33 48.77 42.02
N GLU A 779 106.68 48.25 40.83
CA GLU A 779 106.39 46.86 40.45
C GLU A 779 107.00 45.82 41.41
N LYS A 780 108.22 46.07 41.91
CA LYS A 780 108.88 45.14 42.86
C LYS A 780 108.34 45.27 44.30
N HIS A 781 107.82 46.45 44.68
CA HIS A 781 107.38 46.74 46.05
C HIS A 781 106.05 47.52 46.10
N PRO A 782 104.94 47.01 45.51
CA PRO A 782 103.73 47.82 45.29
C PRO A 782 103.07 48.28 46.58
N LYS A 783 102.88 47.37 47.54
CA LYS A 783 102.22 47.67 48.84
C LYS A 783 103.04 48.64 49.70
N ASP A 784 104.35 48.43 49.77
CA ASP A 784 105.24 49.27 50.57
C ASP A 784 105.42 50.66 49.92
N PHE A 785 105.42 50.72 48.59
CA PHE A 785 105.44 51.98 47.84
C PHE A 785 104.16 52.78 48.06
N SER A 786 102.99 52.13 47.94
CA SER A 786 101.69 52.76 48.17
C SER A 786 101.53 53.28 49.61
N ALA A 787 102.08 52.55 50.59
CA ALA A 787 102.03 52.96 52.00
C ALA A 787 103.01 54.09 52.33
N LYS A 788 104.23 54.09 51.77
CA LYS A 788 105.31 54.98 52.20
C LYS A 788 105.57 56.16 51.28
N ILE A 789 105.22 56.09 49.99
CA ILE A 789 105.63 57.08 48.98
C ILE A 789 104.43 57.84 48.42
N TYR A 790 103.49 57.14 47.80
CA TYR A 790 102.26 57.72 47.25
C TYR A 790 101.21 56.62 46.99
N PRO A 791 99.92 56.80 47.33
CA PRO A 791 98.92 55.74 47.32
C PRO A 791 98.41 55.37 45.91
N LEU A 792 99.26 54.74 45.11
CA LEU A 792 98.94 54.30 43.75
C LEU A 792 97.92 53.15 43.71
N ASP A 793 97.97 52.22 44.67
CA ASP A 793 96.98 51.12 44.77
C ASP A 793 95.55 51.66 44.89
N ARG A 794 95.36 52.74 45.66
CA ARG A 794 94.05 53.40 45.82
C ARG A 794 93.58 54.05 44.52
N MET A 795 94.50 54.56 43.70
CA MET A 795 94.17 55.15 42.40
C MET A 795 93.63 54.08 41.44
N TYR A 796 94.31 52.93 41.34
CA TYR A 796 93.84 51.79 40.52
C TYR A 796 92.54 51.18 41.05
N GLU A 797 92.36 51.10 42.37
CA GLU A 797 91.07 50.66 42.95
C GLU A 797 89.92 51.60 42.61
N LEU A 798 90.16 52.91 42.61
CA LEU A 798 89.14 53.90 42.22
C LEU A 798 88.82 53.84 40.72
N GLU A 799 89.80 53.54 39.85
CA GLU A 799 89.56 53.31 38.42
C GLU A 799 88.66 52.09 38.18
N ALA A 800 88.93 50.97 38.87
CA ALA A 800 88.09 49.78 38.79
C ALA A 800 86.65 50.08 39.29
N LYS A 801 86.52 50.73 40.45
CA LYS A 801 85.22 51.11 41.01
C LYS A 801 84.44 52.08 40.13
N LEU A 802 85.13 53.02 39.46
CA LEU A 802 84.49 53.93 38.52
C LEU A 802 83.93 53.19 37.29
N ASN A 803 84.68 52.21 36.76
CA ASN A 803 84.21 51.40 35.63
C ASN A 803 83.04 50.49 36.00
N GLU A 804 82.99 50.01 37.25
CA GLU A 804 81.92 49.16 37.78
C GLU A 804 80.69 49.95 38.28
N ALA A 805 80.81 51.27 38.48
CA ALA A 805 79.71 52.08 39.03
C ALA A 805 78.45 52.04 38.13
N LEU A 806 77.32 51.69 38.74
CA LEU A 806 75.98 51.70 38.14
C LEU A 806 75.18 52.96 38.50
N ILE A 807 75.65 53.73 39.48
CA ILE A 807 74.96 54.90 40.02
C ILE A 807 75.78 56.15 39.70
N LEU A 808 75.12 57.17 39.14
CA LEU A 808 75.75 58.41 38.68
C LEU A 808 76.52 59.13 39.80
N ASP A 809 75.94 59.24 41.00
CA ASP A 809 76.59 59.91 42.14
C ASP A 809 77.88 59.23 42.61
N GLU A 810 77.91 57.89 42.64
CA GLU A 810 79.09 57.14 43.02
C GLU A 810 80.18 57.27 41.96
N ALA A 811 79.80 57.20 40.68
CA ALA A 811 80.70 57.43 39.57
C ALA A 811 81.32 58.84 39.61
N LEU A 812 80.52 59.88 39.88
CA LEU A 812 81.01 61.26 39.98
C LEU A 812 81.98 61.47 41.15
N LYS A 813 81.71 60.84 42.31
CA LYS A 813 82.62 60.88 43.46
C LYS A 813 83.94 60.19 43.15
N HIS A 814 83.90 59.00 42.57
CA HIS A 814 85.11 58.25 42.18
C HIS A 814 85.92 59.02 41.13
N PHE A 815 85.26 59.58 40.11
CA PHE A 815 85.89 60.39 39.07
C PHE A 815 86.66 61.59 39.64
N ASN A 816 86.03 62.37 40.54
CA ASN A 816 86.66 63.55 41.13
C ASN A 816 87.82 63.23 42.08
N GLU A 817 87.72 62.17 42.89
CA GLU A 817 88.82 61.72 43.75
C GLU A 817 90.02 61.22 42.93
N LEU A 818 89.74 60.51 41.85
CA LEU A 818 90.74 59.95 40.93
C LEU A 818 91.50 61.05 40.18
N LYS A 819 90.80 62.09 39.69
CA LYS A 819 91.41 63.28 39.07
C LYS A 819 92.39 63.98 40.02
N LYS A 820 92.03 64.13 41.30
CA LYS A 820 92.92 64.73 42.33
C LYS A 820 94.16 63.88 42.60
N LEU A 821 94.01 62.55 42.72
CA LEU A 821 95.12 61.64 42.96
C LEU A 821 96.10 61.60 41.80
N ARG A 822 95.60 61.63 40.56
CA ARG A 822 96.43 61.74 39.35
C ARG A 822 97.30 62.99 39.38
N ILE A 823 96.70 64.19 39.50
CA ILE A 823 97.46 65.46 39.55
C ILE A 823 98.56 65.43 40.63
N GLY A 824 98.22 64.97 41.84
CA GLY A 824 99.19 64.86 42.94
C GLY A 824 100.32 63.86 42.69
N TRP A 825 100.08 62.81 41.89
CA TRP A 825 101.11 61.84 41.53
C TRP A 825 102.11 62.41 40.51
N VAL A 826 101.65 63.17 39.51
CA VAL A 826 102.56 63.88 38.58
C VAL A 826 103.51 64.80 39.32
N GLU A 827 103.00 65.61 40.25
CA GLU A 827 103.87 66.49 41.05
C GLU A 827 104.84 65.73 41.95
N LYS A 828 104.44 64.56 42.48
CA LYS A 828 105.29 63.74 43.34
C LYS A 828 106.39 63.05 42.51
N ALA A 829 106.06 62.52 41.34
CA ALA A 829 107.02 61.91 40.42
C ALA A 829 108.09 62.92 39.98
N GLU A 830 107.71 64.16 39.64
CA GLU A 830 108.66 65.23 39.32
C GLU A 830 109.61 65.53 40.49
N LYS A 831 109.11 65.59 41.73
CA LYS A 831 109.95 65.76 42.93
C LYS A 831 110.88 64.57 43.20
N MET A 832 110.48 63.36 42.79
CA MET A 832 111.30 62.16 42.96
C MET A 832 112.53 62.17 42.03
N ASP A 833 112.52 62.92 40.93
CA ASP A 833 113.70 63.09 40.08
C ASP A 833 114.85 63.77 40.83
N ASP A 834 114.55 64.71 41.73
CA ASP A 834 115.55 65.33 42.59
C ASP A 834 116.16 64.31 43.57
N TRP A 835 115.36 63.34 44.03
CA TRP A 835 115.88 62.25 44.87
C TRP A 835 116.83 61.37 44.05
N HIS A 836 116.50 61.08 42.79
CA HIS A 836 117.36 60.31 41.89
C HIS A 836 118.70 60.97 41.61
N LYS A 837 118.78 62.30 41.56
CA LYS A 837 120.07 63.00 41.43
C LYS A 837 121.05 62.60 42.54
N SER A 838 120.55 62.38 43.76
CA SER A 838 121.38 61.95 44.89
C SER A 838 121.87 60.50 44.79
N LEU A 839 121.17 59.62 44.05
CA LEU A 839 121.57 58.22 43.84
C LEU A 839 122.95 58.13 43.17
N LYS A 840 123.32 59.09 42.32
CA LYS A 840 124.66 59.15 41.71
C LYS A 840 125.78 59.18 42.75
N MET A 841 125.56 59.86 43.89
CA MET A 841 126.54 59.90 44.98
C MET A 841 126.64 58.57 45.71
N PHE A 842 125.53 57.91 46.00
CA PHE A 842 125.53 56.62 46.70
C PHE A 842 126.02 55.46 45.83
N MET A 843 125.85 55.58 44.51
CA MET A 843 126.37 54.64 43.52
C MET A 843 127.81 54.96 43.09
N ALA A 844 128.41 56.06 43.55
CA ALA A 844 129.78 56.42 43.21
C ALA A 844 130.77 55.40 43.83
N GLY A 845 131.52 54.70 42.98
CA GLY A 845 132.40 53.60 43.39
C GLY A 845 131.79 52.21 43.24
N PHE A 846 130.52 52.10 42.87
CA PHE A 846 129.92 50.80 42.51
C PHE A 846 130.55 50.29 41.21
N SER A 847 131.12 49.08 41.25
CA SER A 847 131.62 48.39 40.06
C SER A 847 130.68 47.23 39.69
N PRO A 848 130.01 47.28 38.53
CA PRO A 848 129.17 46.17 38.06
C PRO A 848 129.97 44.88 37.82
N ALA A 849 131.28 45.00 37.59
CA ALA A 849 132.22 43.91 37.32
C ALA A 849 132.84 43.29 38.59
N GLY A 850 132.53 43.82 39.77
CA GLY A 850 132.93 43.19 41.04
C GLY A 850 132.21 41.86 41.27
N SER A 851 132.75 41.04 42.18
CA SER A 851 132.11 39.78 42.57
C SER A 851 130.74 40.03 43.24
N ALA A 852 129.86 39.01 43.26
CA ALA A 852 128.54 39.15 43.86
C ALA A 852 128.60 39.61 45.33
N GLU A 853 129.51 39.05 46.12
CA GLU A 853 129.70 39.47 47.52
C GLU A 853 130.19 40.91 47.66
N GLU A 854 131.07 41.40 46.77
CA GLU A 854 131.54 42.79 46.80
C GLU A 854 130.42 43.77 46.44
N ARG A 855 129.58 43.42 45.47
CA ARG A 855 128.42 44.22 45.07
C ARG A 855 127.38 44.28 46.19
N ASP A 856 127.04 43.15 46.81
CA ASP A 856 126.07 43.11 47.89
C ASP A 856 126.56 43.87 49.12
N LYS A 857 127.84 43.73 49.50
CA LYS A 857 128.43 44.55 50.56
C LYS A 857 128.38 46.05 50.25
N PHE A 858 128.66 46.43 49.00
CA PHE A 858 128.56 47.83 48.58
C PHE A 858 127.11 48.33 48.67
N LEU A 859 126.15 47.55 48.20
CA LEU A 859 124.73 47.91 48.22
C LEU A 859 124.19 48.01 49.65
N ASP A 860 124.58 47.09 50.53
CA ASP A 860 124.22 47.16 51.96
C ASP A 860 124.84 48.38 52.63
N ASP A 861 126.09 48.73 52.30
CA ASP A 861 126.72 49.96 52.75
C ASP A 861 126.06 51.23 52.19
N ALA A 862 125.67 51.23 50.92
CA ALA A 862 124.95 52.33 50.29
C ALA A 862 123.57 52.51 50.90
N VAL A 863 122.83 51.42 51.13
CA VAL A 863 121.53 51.42 51.83
C VAL A 863 121.68 51.92 53.26
N ARG A 864 122.71 51.48 54.00
CA ARG A 864 123.02 52.00 55.33
C ARG A 864 123.27 53.50 55.30
N LYS A 865 124.13 53.98 54.38
CA LYS A 865 124.41 55.42 54.22
C LYS A 865 123.16 56.22 53.85
N ILE A 866 122.28 55.69 53.00
CA ILE A 866 121.01 56.34 52.63
C ILE A 866 120.12 56.50 53.87
N ARG A 867 119.98 55.44 54.68
CA ARG A 867 119.19 55.47 55.92
C ARG A 867 119.78 56.41 56.98
N GLU A 868 121.10 56.54 57.02
CA GLU A 868 121.78 57.50 57.90
C GLU A 868 121.67 58.95 57.39
N THR A 869 121.66 59.16 56.06
CA THR A 869 121.65 60.50 55.44
C THR A 869 120.25 61.12 55.41
N TYR A 870 119.22 60.32 55.12
CA TYR A 870 117.86 60.81 54.98
C TYR A 870 116.99 60.38 56.17
N SER A 871 116.62 61.35 57.00
CA SER A 871 115.72 61.14 58.14
C SER A 871 114.27 60.87 57.73
N ARG A 872 113.89 61.25 56.51
CA ARG A 872 112.55 61.01 55.95
C ARG A 872 112.43 59.55 55.48
N GLU A 873 111.42 58.86 56.01
CA GLU A 873 111.19 57.44 55.71
C GLU A 873 110.79 57.21 54.25
N ASP A 874 110.02 58.11 53.62
CA ASP A 874 109.61 58.00 52.21
C ASP A 874 110.81 58.06 51.27
N ILE A 875 111.70 59.03 51.49
CA ILE A 875 112.93 59.22 50.69
C ILE A 875 113.93 58.10 50.94
N SER A 876 114.23 57.78 52.20
CA SER A 876 115.22 56.76 52.54
C SER A 876 114.80 55.36 52.10
N SER A 877 113.51 55.00 52.24
CA SER A 877 112.97 53.72 51.76
C SER A 877 113.02 53.66 50.24
N TYR A 878 112.53 54.70 49.55
CA TYR A 878 112.56 54.76 48.10
C TYR A 878 113.97 54.66 47.53
N LEU A 879 114.91 55.48 48.02
CA LEU A 879 116.29 55.49 47.55
C LEU A 879 117.01 54.17 47.85
N SER A 880 116.71 53.53 48.98
CA SER A 880 117.25 52.20 49.31
C SER A 880 116.80 51.15 48.30
N TRP A 881 115.53 51.18 47.87
CA TRP A 881 115.01 50.30 46.83
C TRP A 881 115.54 50.66 45.45
N ALA A 882 115.56 51.96 45.11
CA ALA A 882 116.03 52.47 43.84
C ALA A 882 117.52 52.15 43.59
N VAL A 883 118.39 52.25 44.61
CA VAL A 883 119.80 51.82 44.51
C VAL A 883 119.91 50.36 44.09
N ARG A 884 119.13 49.46 44.71
CA ARG A 884 119.13 48.04 44.35
C ARG A 884 118.61 47.82 42.92
N VAL A 885 117.52 48.49 42.53
CA VAL A 885 116.94 48.38 41.18
C VAL A 885 117.90 48.92 40.12
N ILE A 886 118.59 50.04 40.37
CA ILE A 886 119.59 50.60 39.46
C ILE A 886 120.80 49.67 39.36
N ALA A 887 121.27 49.11 40.47
CA ALA A 887 122.36 48.15 40.47
C ALA A 887 122.02 46.88 39.67
N ASP A 888 120.85 46.29 39.92
CA ASP A 888 120.34 45.14 39.17
C ASP A 888 120.29 45.43 37.67
N THR A 889 119.78 46.61 37.29
CA THR A 889 119.68 46.99 35.88
C THR A 889 121.02 47.31 35.24
N MET A 890 122.00 47.83 35.99
CA MET A 890 123.38 48.00 35.51
C MET A 890 124.09 46.67 35.32
N VAL A 891 123.80 45.65 36.13
CA VAL A 891 124.31 44.27 35.96
C VAL A 891 123.65 43.60 34.75
N GLN A 892 122.33 43.70 34.62
CA GLN A 892 121.56 43.11 33.51
C GLN A 892 121.83 43.76 32.14
N LYS A 893 122.29 45.02 32.07
CA LYS A 893 122.66 45.65 30.79
C LYS A 893 124.03 45.23 30.25
N ARG A 894 124.81 44.44 31.01
CA ARG A 894 126.16 43.96 30.63
C ARG A 894 126.31 42.44 30.58
N GLY A 895 125.46 41.69 31.26
CA GLY A 895 125.22 40.26 30.96
C GLY A 895 124.21 40.13 29.84
#